data_AF-A0AAD6NN03-F1
#
_entry.id   AF-A0AAD6NN03-F1
#
_cell.length_a   1.000
_cell.length_b   1.000
_cell.length_c   1.000
_cell.angle_alpha   90.00
_cell.angle_beta   90.00
_cell.angle_gamma   90.00
#
_symmetry.space_group_name_H-M   'P 1'
#
loop_
_entity.id
_entity.type
_entity.pdbx_description
1 polymer ?
#
loop_
_entity_poly.entity_id
_entity_poly.type
_entity_poly.pdbx_seq_one_letter_code
_entity_poly.pdbx_strand_id
1 'polypeptide(L)'
;MPGPFTHIYTARRAADFLQSENINRNFVRGSDGSLGASQALDRTLVAELGPARCGAIMDKWPKFTSVGAIGPDLFFWMQDYNIKGVPCDELMLAMSLLYYLEDQKKLDDPYDGLLTILAEVSGTWSNILRFLIKLHRLWEKFKDIYDATIGPIIEKANQIVDDLTGGLYSALGDAVSQFLNAIMTLVQEELFTTADIFNWFSLKMRAGVDEQAFLWSDMTHYRRTSVLPAKMISYARAMMRGEEKQAQEHGEQLMAFGLGWVCHVGADVIAHSFVNEQCGGPFRTHWQRHHLIENHIDAFNYECTNPANGGLLPDDFIGWQDTYPSVADAALYFATQIPQNIDGLSDAQKQGDLRRPLPQGDDFASKQSRKKLLETNGELPQWLAEALAQALIEVYAEPKEGGDKELQSRLGEGNVPHPQNLKGQAFQNDLKADTGIIAKWLRILGVDNTDIALDDLRKAIAPDFDMQVPPGFPFPWEIKVTYRFMMSWFKKTYVSTLDFDRPDPPEIFTPVGEDYDTGPPDFSGVGEADDPVSKACAAVAALLDWIFKVLGAVAKFLYDVVKTIASAATFPAREAIYYGVTLPLWEATQNMRNVLAHLGYTIPQSEKFANGHLKRPNEIDHSLIRLGHTVDSAFKTALAAAADPLGNLDKDPSLIDVGIRDVLGAPNPWLPVRVNVDRYATRPKLSSLGVVEYQRPWAFPDRNNCNNINRAANYLETPQTIAGPYPTGMLPNEFLATNKIASNTARVLFENAGCPHDTDVYAKAFVTHTYSGDKDFGQGKFEGTNPLGDPIVFSSYLIGQIANNPRFLSNFNLDADRGYGYLCWDWQRGPKPKDQSAPTDGRGNEFFPPLTWPEGSEEFKWPWPPVEAYDVNQPRAHPKPLELWYPGKKCKEPEDDGDDDGGIS
;
A
#
# COMPACT_ATOMS: atom_id res chain seq x y z
N MET A 1 1.34 3.72 3.00
CA MET A 1 -0.12 3.89 3.12
C MET A 1 -0.73 2.85 4.04
N PRO A 2 -1.41 3.25 5.14
CA PRO A 2 -2.35 2.36 5.81
C PRO A 2 -3.11 1.58 4.74
N GLY A 3 -3.24 0.26 4.87
CA GLY A 3 -3.74 -0.50 3.74
C GLY A 3 -5.20 -0.14 3.39
N PRO A 4 -5.68 -0.58 2.22
CA PRO A 4 -7.04 -0.34 1.74
C PRO A 4 -8.16 -0.58 2.76
N PHE A 5 -8.03 -1.58 3.65
CA PHE A 5 -9.04 -1.83 4.68
C PHE A 5 -9.13 -0.67 5.67
N THR A 6 -8.00 -0.20 6.20
CA THR A 6 -7.96 0.88 7.21
C THR A 6 -8.57 2.18 6.65
N HIS A 7 -8.34 2.50 5.38
CA HIS A 7 -8.95 3.65 4.72
C HIS A 7 -10.46 3.53 4.61
N ILE A 8 -10.96 2.41 4.06
CA ILE A 8 -12.40 2.21 3.88
C ILE A 8 -13.08 2.18 5.26
N TYR A 9 -12.48 1.52 6.25
CA TYR A 9 -12.97 1.48 7.62
C TYR A 9 -13.04 2.86 8.26
N THR A 10 -12.02 3.70 8.08
CA THR A 10 -12.03 5.09 8.55
C THR A 10 -13.19 5.87 7.93
N ALA A 11 -13.44 5.71 6.62
CA ALA A 11 -14.55 6.38 5.95
C ALA A 11 -15.93 5.89 6.44
N ARG A 12 -16.09 4.58 6.68
CA ARG A 12 -17.31 4.00 7.28
C ARG A 12 -17.56 4.59 8.66
N ARG A 13 -16.54 4.59 9.52
CA ARG A 13 -16.64 5.14 10.89
C ARG A 13 -16.83 6.65 10.89
N ALA A 14 -16.27 7.39 9.94
CA ALA A 14 -16.53 8.82 9.78
C ALA A 14 -17.99 9.09 9.41
N ALA A 15 -18.60 8.28 8.54
CA ALA A 15 -20.02 8.39 8.21
C ALA A 15 -20.92 8.15 9.45
N ASP A 16 -20.61 7.14 10.27
CA ASP A 16 -21.30 6.88 11.53
C ASP A 16 -21.12 8.05 12.51
N PHE A 17 -19.88 8.54 12.65
CA PHE A 17 -19.53 9.62 13.56
C PHE A 17 -20.25 10.93 13.21
N LEU A 18 -20.31 11.29 11.93
CA LEU A 18 -21.01 12.47 11.42
C LEU A 18 -22.53 12.45 11.69
N GLN A 19 -23.11 11.27 11.85
CA GLN A 19 -24.53 11.09 12.17
C GLN A 19 -24.79 11.00 13.68
N SER A 20 -23.74 10.93 14.49
CA SER A 20 -23.87 10.86 15.95
C SER A 20 -24.33 12.18 16.56
N GLU A 21 -25.09 12.11 17.66
CA GLU A 21 -25.61 13.29 18.38
C GLU A 21 -24.49 14.17 18.98
N ASN A 22 -23.28 13.62 19.13
CA ASN A 22 -22.13 14.32 19.68
C ASN A 22 -21.48 15.30 18.70
N ILE A 23 -21.85 15.25 17.41
CA ILE A 23 -21.30 16.12 16.37
C ILE A 23 -22.25 17.27 16.10
N ASN A 24 -21.73 18.48 16.32
CA ASN A 24 -22.47 19.71 16.07
C ASN A 24 -22.37 20.14 14.60
N ARG A 25 -23.08 21.22 14.23
CA ARG A 25 -23.08 21.77 12.86
C ARG A 25 -21.71 22.24 12.33
N ASN A 26 -20.70 22.29 13.19
CA ASN A 26 -19.33 22.61 12.84
C ASN A 26 -18.45 21.36 12.61
N PHE A 27 -19.05 20.16 12.50
CA PHE A 27 -18.36 18.90 12.18
C PHE A 27 -17.34 18.44 13.24
N VAL A 28 -17.50 18.93 14.47
CA VAL A 28 -16.60 18.64 15.60
C VAL A 28 -17.43 18.30 16.84
N ARG A 29 -16.80 17.63 17.81
CA ARG A 29 -17.41 17.43 19.14
C ARG A 29 -17.34 18.73 19.94
N GLY A 30 -18.24 18.87 20.92
CA GLY A 30 -18.14 19.96 21.89
C GLY A 30 -16.82 19.91 22.69
N SER A 31 -16.29 18.71 22.95
CA SER A 31 -15.03 18.49 23.66
C SER A 31 -13.78 18.93 22.91
N ASP A 32 -13.84 19.08 21.58
CA ASP A 32 -12.69 19.46 20.75
C ASP A 32 -12.42 20.97 20.73
N GLY A 33 -13.26 21.74 21.43
CA GLY A 33 -13.27 23.21 21.42
C GLY A 33 -14.05 23.79 20.24
N SER A 34 -14.31 25.10 20.30
CA SER A 34 -14.99 25.81 19.20
C SER A 34 -14.04 26.06 18.02
N LEU A 35 -14.59 26.13 16.81
CA LEU A 35 -13.84 26.58 15.64
C LEU A 35 -13.45 28.05 15.78
N GLY A 36 -12.22 28.38 15.39
CA GLY A 36 -11.73 29.75 15.29
C GLY A 36 -12.28 30.52 14.08
N ALA A 37 -11.96 31.81 13.97
CA ALA A 37 -12.45 32.67 12.90
C ALA A 37 -11.97 32.25 11.49
N SER A 38 -10.77 31.67 11.37
CA SER A 38 -10.24 31.12 10.10
C SER A 38 -10.94 29.82 9.69
N GLN A 39 -11.40 29.04 10.67
CA GLN A 39 -12.09 27.76 10.49
C GLN A 39 -13.62 27.91 10.34
N ALA A 40 -14.15 29.12 10.45
CA ALA A 40 -15.58 29.36 10.40
C ALA A 40 -16.19 28.90 9.07
N LEU A 41 -17.19 28.02 9.17
CA LEU A 41 -17.90 27.45 8.03
C LEU A 41 -18.96 28.41 7.48
N ASP A 42 -19.18 28.37 6.17
CA ASP A 42 -20.27 29.10 5.52
C ASP A 42 -21.63 28.48 5.87
N ARG A 43 -22.53 29.30 6.44
CA ARG A 43 -23.82 28.82 6.94
C ARG A 43 -24.74 28.30 5.84
N THR A 44 -24.64 28.85 4.63
CA THR A 44 -25.45 28.42 3.48
C THR A 44 -24.97 27.05 3.01
N LEU A 45 -23.65 26.86 2.92
CA LEU A 45 -23.07 25.57 2.54
C LEU A 45 -23.36 24.49 3.59
N VAL A 46 -23.26 24.80 4.88
CA VAL A 46 -23.63 23.88 5.98
C VAL A 46 -25.12 23.53 5.96
N ALA A 47 -26.00 24.46 5.55
CA ALA A 47 -27.43 24.19 5.44
C ALA A 47 -27.74 23.18 4.31
N GLU A 48 -26.97 23.21 3.24
CA GLU A 48 -27.07 22.26 2.13
C GLU A 48 -26.41 20.91 2.46
N LEU A 49 -25.24 20.95 3.08
CA LEU A 49 -24.38 19.80 3.32
C LEU A 49 -23.84 19.82 4.76
N GLY A 50 -24.73 19.59 5.72
CA GLY A 50 -24.40 19.43 7.14
C GLY A 50 -23.89 18.01 7.48
N PRO A 51 -23.39 17.77 8.70
CA PRO A 51 -22.69 16.53 9.05
C PRO A 51 -23.55 15.27 8.84
N ALA A 52 -24.78 15.26 9.38
CA ALA A 52 -25.69 14.13 9.19
C ALA A 52 -26.05 13.88 7.71
N ARG A 53 -26.10 14.92 6.87
CA ARG A 53 -26.34 14.77 5.43
C ARG A 53 -25.12 14.17 4.72
N CYS A 54 -23.90 14.56 5.09
CA CYS A 54 -22.68 13.93 4.60
C CYS A 54 -22.67 12.43 4.92
N GLY A 55 -22.87 12.07 6.20
CA GLY A 55 -22.90 10.66 6.61
C GLY A 55 -23.99 9.86 5.89
N ALA A 56 -25.20 10.41 5.76
CA ALA A 56 -26.27 9.75 5.02
C ALA A 56 -25.98 9.55 3.53
N ILE A 57 -25.28 10.49 2.87
CA ILE A 57 -24.85 10.32 1.47
C ILE A 57 -23.79 9.21 1.38
N MET A 58 -22.82 9.20 2.31
CA MET A 58 -21.77 8.19 2.35
C MET A 58 -22.34 6.78 2.56
N ASP A 59 -23.38 6.63 3.40
CA ASP A 59 -24.08 5.36 3.64
C ASP A 59 -25.02 4.97 2.49
N LYS A 60 -25.61 5.93 1.79
CA LYS A 60 -26.44 5.66 0.61
C LYS A 60 -25.61 5.08 -0.53
N TRP A 61 -24.38 5.58 -0.70
CA TRP A 61 -23.47 5.22 -1.79
C TRP A 61 -22.15 4.63 -1.26
N PRO A 62 -22.18 3.52 -0.49
CA PRO A 62 -21.03 3.04 0.27
C PRO A 62 -19.86 2.63 -0.62
N LYS A 63 -20.14 2.13 -1.83
CA LYS A 63 -19.10 1.76 -2.80
C LYS A 63 -18.36 2.97 -3.37
N PHE A 64 -19.08 4.06 -3.67
CA PHE A 64 -18.45 5.30 -4.10
C PHE A 64 -17.62 5.90 -2.96
N THR A 65 -18.13 5.85 -1.74
CA THR A 65 -17.37 6.23 -0.53
C THR A 65 -16.10 5.39 -0.38
N SER A 66 -16.17 4.06 -0.53
CA SER A 66 -15.00 3.18 -0.45
C SER A 66 -13.95 3.48 -1.51
N VAL A 67 -14.36 3.61 -2.78
CA VAL A 67 -13.42 3.95 -3.87
C VAL A 67 -12.84 5.34 -3.65
N GLY A 68 -13.66 6.30 -3.17
CA GLY A 68 -13.17 7.61 -2.73
C GLY A 68 -12.17 7.51 -1.59
N ALA A 69 -12.35 6.60 -0.64
CA ALA A 69 -11.44 6.37 0.49
C ALA A 69 -10.13 5.68 0.08
N ILE A 70 -10.12 4.92 -1.02
CA ILE A 70 -8.87 4.56 -1.70
C ILE A 70 -8.20 5.82 -2.27
N GLY A 71 -8.99 6.71 -2.87
CA GLY A 71 -8.59 8.10 -3.11
C GLY A 71 -7.39 8.24 -4.07
N PRO A 72 -6.37 9.03 -3.71
CA PRO A 72 -5.10 9.17 -4.44
C PRO A 72 -4.49 7.83 -4.89
N ASP A 73 -4.69 6.76 -4.12
CA ASP A 73 -4.05 5.47 -4.36
C ASP A 73 -4.53 4.78 -5.62
N LEU A 74 -5.72 5.16 -6.11
CA LEU A 74 -6.26 4.71 -7.38
C LEU A 74 -5.25 4.95 -8.53
N PHE A 75 -4.44 5.99 -8.43
CA PHE A 75 -3.47 6.37 -9.45
C PHE A 75 -2.11 5.66 -9.30
N PHE A 76 -1.86 4.85 -8.25
CA PHE A 76 -0.70 3.94 -8.25
C PHE A 76 -0.76 2.92 -9.36
N TRP A 77 -1.94 2.70 -9.94
CA TRP A 77 -2.16 1.80 -11.06
C TRP A 77 -1.96 2.49 -12.42
N MET A 78 -1.64 3.79 -12.42
CA MET A 78 -1.28 4.60 -13.58
C MET A 78 0.24 4.84 -13.64
N GLN A 79 1.02 3.77 -13.60
CA GLN A 79 2.48 3.90 -13.51
C GLN A 79 3.11 4.17 -14.86
N ASP A 80 4.07 5.09 -14.86
CA ASP A 80 5.11 5.15 -15.88
C ASP A 80 6.36 4.45 -15.34
N TYR A 81 6.74 3.39 -16.02
CA TYR A 81 7.84 2.49 -15.70
C TYR A 81 9.22 3.12 -15.98
N ASN A 82 9.42 4.41 -15.71
CA ASN A 82 10.67 5.21 -15.77
C ASN A 82 11.76 4.81 -16.79
N ILE A 83 11.39 4.14 -17.87
CA ILE A 83 12.24 3.59 -18.91
C ILE A 83 11.63 4.08 -20.21
N LYS A 84 12.49 4.63 -21.06
CA LYS A 84 12.15 5.15 -22.39
C LYS A 84 11.49 4.12 -23.35
N GLY A 85 11.27 2.88 -22.91
CA GLY A 85 10.91 1.72 -23.73
C GLY A 85 9.43 1.62 -24.09
N VAL A 86 8.51 1.94 -23.16
CA VAL A 86 7.05 1.93 -23.42
C VAL A 86 6.37 3.09 -22.67
N PRO A 87 5.72 4.05 -23.36
CA PRO A 87 5.00 5.15 -22.71
C PRO A 87 3.81 4.67 -21.87
N CYS A 88 3.47 5.42 -20.82
CA CYS A 88 2.33 5.11 -19.94
C CYS A 88 1.00 5.00 -20.70
N ASP A 89 0.72 5.92 -21.65
CA ASP A 89 -0.51 5.89 -22.46
C ASP A 89 -0.65 4.58 -23.27
N GLU A 90 0.45 4.04 -23.79
CA GLU A 90 0.46 2.78 -24.55
C GLU A 90 0.13 1.57 -23.65
N LEU A 91 0.59 1.58 -22.40
CA LEU A 91 0.31 0.52 -21.44
C LEU A 91 -1.13 0.57 -20.94
N MET A 92 -1.65 1.77 -20.68
CA MET A 92 -3.07 1.94 -20.38
C MET A 92 -3.93 1.43 -21.54
N LEU A 93 -3.55 1.72 -22.79
CA LEU A 93 -4.25 1.21 -23.97
C LEU A 93 -4.20 -0.32 -24.06
N ALA A 94 -3.04 -0.93 -23.82
CA ALA A 94 -2.86 -2.38 -23.82
C ALA A 94 -3.76 -3.06 -22.76
N MET A 95 -3.81 -2.50 -21.55
CA MET A 95 -4.67 -2.98 -20.48
C MET A 95 -6.16 -2.74 -20.78
N SER A 96 -6.53 -1.61 -21.38
CA SER A 96 -7.90 -1.39 -21.83
C SER A 96 -8.35 -2.44 -22.85
N LEU A 97 -7.48 -2.77 -23.80
CA LEU A 97 -7.71 -3.84 -24.76
C LEU A 97 -7.85 -5.21 -24.08
N LEU A 98 -6.97 -5.52 -23.12
CA LEU A 98 -7.05 -6.74 -22.33
C LEU A 98 -8.43 -6.89 -21.67
N TYR A 99 -8.88 -5.85 -20.95
CA TYR A 99 -10.17 -5.88 -20.26
C TYR A 99 -11.36 -5.94 -21.21
N TYR A 100 -11.27 -5.26 -22.35
CA TYR A 100 -12.28 -5.38 -23.39
C TYR A 100 -12.39 -6.83 -23.89
N LEU A 101 -11.27 -7.48 -24.19
CA LEU A 101 -11.24 -8.86 -24.67
C LEU A 101 -11.72 -9.85 -23.60
N GLU A 102 -11.39 -9.61 -22.33
CA GLU A 102 -11.91 -10.35 -21.18
C GLU A 102 -13.44 -10.25 -21.11
N ASP A 103 -13.99 -9.03 -21.15
CA ASP A 103 -15.44 -8.81 -21.10
C ASP A 103 -16.14 -9.46 -22.33
N GLN A 104 -15.47 -9.57 -23.47
CA GLN A 104 -15.94 -10.32 -24.66
C GLN A 104 -15.72 -11.84 -24.58
N LYS A 105 -15.10 -12.36 -23.51
CA LYS A 105 -14.72 -13.78 -23.33
C LYS A 105 -13.84 -14.31 -24.46
N LYS A 106 -12.97 -13.44 -24.99
CA LYS A 106 -11.99 -13.76 -26.03
C LYS A 106 -10.62 -14.16 -25.48
N LEU A 107 -10.47 -14.11 -24.16
CA LEU A 107 -9.30 -14.59 -23.44
C LEU A 107 -9.73 -15.75 -22.54
N ASP A 108 -8.96 -16.84 -22.59
CA ASP A 108 -9.18 -17.98 -21.70
C ASP A 108 -8.81 -17.63 -20.24
N ASP A 109 -7.78 -16.80 -20.06
CA ASP A 109 -7.32 -16.29 -18.77
C ASP A 109 -6.80 -14.84 -18.92
N PRO A 110 -7.46 -13.82 -18.32
CA PRO A 110 -7.00 -12.43 -18.39
C PRO A 110 -5.62 -12.22 -17.77
N TYR A 111 -5.18 -13.09 -16.85
CA TYR A 111 -3.84 -13.02 -16.29
C TYR A 111 -2.77 -13.46 -17.28
N ASP A 112 -3.07 -14.35 -18.24
CA ASP A 112 -2.13 -14.69 -19.31
C ASP A 112 -1.90 -13.49 -20.23
N GLY A 113 -2.97 -12.76 -20.57
CA GLY A 113 -2.85 -11.52 -21.32
C GLY A 113 -2.08 -10.45 -20.55
N LEU A 114 -2.32 -10.29 -19.24
CA LEU A 114 -1.56 -9.37 -18.39
C LEU A 114 -0.07 -9.77 -18.32
N LEU A 115 0.24 -11.05 -18.10
CA LEU A 115 1.62 -11.57 -18.12
C LEU A 115 2.32 -11.27 -19.45
N THR A 116 1.56 -11.34 -20.55
CA THR A 116 2.07 -11.05 -21.89
C THR A 116 2.34 -9.57 -22.09
N ILE A 117 1.45 -8.68 -21.63
CA ILE A 117 1.69 -7.22 -21.63
C ILE A 117 2.91 -6.88 -20.78
N LEU A 118 3.00 -7.47 -19.59
CA LEU A 118 4.13 -7.30 -18.68
C LEU A 118 5.43 -7.82 -19.30
N ALA A 119 5.40 -8.83 -20.18
CA ALA A 119 6.59 -9.33 -20.85
C ALA A 119 7.22 -8.33 -21.84
N GLU A 120 6.40 -7.46 -22.42
CA GLU A 120 6.85 -6.36 -23.28
C GLU A 120 7.37 -5.16 -22.46
N VAL A 121 6.97 -5.08 -21.18
CA VAL A 121 7.51 -4.12 -20.22
C VAL A 121 8.78 -4.72 -19.60
N SER A 122 9.94 -4.34 -20.12
CA SER A 122 11.21 -4.65 -19.47
C SER A 122 11.34 -3.82 -18.20
N GLY A 123 11.17 -4.47 -17.04
CA GLY A 123 11.24 -3.79 -15.76
C GLY A 123 11.16 -4.76 -14.60
N THR A 124 11.79 -4.39 -13.51
CA THR A 124 12.00 -5.29 -12.41
C THR A 124 10.71 -5.63 -11.64
N TRP A 125 9.81 -4.66 -11.49
CA TRP A 125 8.47 -4.89 -10.94
C TRP A 125 7.63 -5.82 -11.81
N SER A 126 7.73 -5.68 -13.14
CA SER A 126 7.07 -6.61 -14.09
C SER A 126 7.53 -8.04 -13.85
N ASN A 127 8.83 -8.28 -13.58
CA ASN A 127 9.35 -9.62 -13.26
C ASN A 127 8.81 -10.15 -11.93
N ILE A 128 8.70 -9.33 -10.87
CA ILE A 128 8.09 -9.76 -9.60
C ILE A 128 6.61 -10.09 -9.79
N LEU A 129 5.86 -9.22 -10.47
CA LEU A 129 4.44 -9.42 -10.67
C LEU A 129 4.21 -10.69 -11.50
N ARG A 130 5.05 -10.92 -12.52
CA ARG A 130 5.11 -12.19 -13.26
C ARG A 130 5.42 -13.37 -12.33
N PHE A 131 6.42 -13.25 -11.46
CA PHE A 131 6.76 -14.25 -10.46
C PHE A 131 5.57 -14.58 -9.56
N LEU A 132 4.94 -13.59 -8.93
CA LEU A 132 3.81 -13.77 -8.01
C LEU A 132 2.56 -14.32 -8.72
N ILE A 133 2.31 -13.94 -9.97
CA ILE A 133 1.20 -14.51 -10.77
C ILE A 133 1.51 -15.95 -11.15
N LYS A 134 2.69 -16.24 -11.70
CA LYS A 134 3.09 -17.60 -12.07
C LYS A 134 3.14 -18.52 -10.84
N LEU A 135 3.69 -18.07 -9.72
CA LEU A 135 3.72 -18.81 -8.45
C LEU A 135 2.31 -19.16 -7.97
N HIS A 136 1.41 -18.17 -7.92
CA HIS A 136 0.02 -18.41 -7.53
C HIS A 136 -0.67 -19.43 -8.46
N ARG A 137 -0.48 -19.34 -9.78
CA ARG A 137 -1.07 -20.31 -10.73
C ARG A 137 -0.49 -21.72 -10.56
N LEU A 138 0.81 -21.84 -10.32
CA LEU A 138 1.43 -23.13 -10.00
C LEU A 138 0.83 -23.71 -8.72
N TRP A 139 0.62 -22.87 -7.71
CA TRP A 139 0.02 -23.26 -6.44
C TRP A 139 -1.42 -23.75 -6.61
N GLU A 140 -2.28 -23.00 -7.33
CA GLU A 140 -3.67 -23.42 -7.57
C GLU A 140 -3.73 -24.76 -8.33
N LYS A 141 -2.88 -24.95 -9.35
CA LYS A 141 -2.79 -26.23 -10.08
C LYS A 141 -2.39 -27.39 -9.16
N PHE A 142 -1.43 -27.15 -8.27
CA PHE A 142 -1.01 -28.14 -7.29
C PHE A 142 -2.15 -28.49 -6.33
N LYS A 143 -2.82 -27.47 -5.78
CA LYS A 143 -3.96 -27.63 -4.86
C LYS A 143 -5.10 -28.41 -5.51
N ASP A 144 -5.43 -28.13 -6.76
CA ASP A 144 -6.45 -28.88 -7.50
C ASP A 144 -6.12 -30.39 -7.60
N ILE A 145 -4.85 -30.74 -7.83
CA ILE A 145 -4.44 -32.15 -7.88
C ILE A 145 -4.41 -32.77 -6.48
N TYR A 146 -3.92 -32.05 -5.47
CA TYR A 146 -3.93 -32.49 -4.09
C TYR A 146 -5.37 -32.79 -3.61
N ASP A 147 -6.30 -31.87 -3.84
CA ASP A 147 -7.69 -32.01 -3.45
C ASP A 147 -8.40 -33.13 -4.22
N ALA A 148 -8.05 -33.35 -5.49
CA ALA A 148 -8.60 -34.46 -6.28
C ALA A 148 -8.06 -35.85 -5.84
N THR A 149 -6.88 -35.91 -5.22
CA THR A 149 -6.20 -37.17 -4.89
C THR A 149 -6.24 -37.50 -3.40
N ILE A 150 -5.79 -36.59 -2.53
CA ILE A 150 -5.63 -36.82 -1.10
C ILE A 150 -6.91 -36.48 -0.31
N GLY A 151 -7.62 -35.42 -0.70
CA GLY A 151 -8.86 -35.00 -0.02
C GLY A 151 -9.84 -36.17 0.21
N PRO A 152 -10.21 -36.93 -0.84
CA PRO A 152 -11.09 -38.09 -0.70
C PRO A 152 -10.52 -39.22 0.19
N ILE A 153 -9.20 -39.42 0.21
CA ILE A 153 -8.52 -40.47 1.00
C ILE A 153 -8.59 -40.15 2.50
N ILE A 154 -8.41 -38.88 2.86
CA ILE A 154 -8.48 -38.41 4.24
C ILE A 154 -9.94 -38.42 4.74
N GLU A 155 -10.89 -38.00 3.89
CA GLU A 155 -12.28 -37.74 4.32
C GLU A 155 -13.24 -38.95 4.29
N LYS A 156 -13.05 -39.97 3.43
CA LYS A 156 -14.07 -41.02 3.21
C LYS A 156 -13.65 -42.41 3.68
N ALA A 157 -14.02 -42.79 4.90
CA ALA A 157 -13.69 -44.09 5.51
C ALA A 157 -14.21 -45.35 4.76
N ASN A 158 -15.28 -45.25 3.95
CA ASN A 158 -16.08 -46.42 3.52
C ASN A 158 -16.08 -46.73 2.01
N GLN A 159 -15.34 -46.00 1.17
CA GLN A 159 -15.32 -46.24 -0.30
C GLN A 159 -13.95 -46.69 -0.83
N ILE A 160 -12.92 -46.71 0.02
CA ILE A 160 -11.52 -46.80 -0.39
C ILE A 160 -10.99 -48.23 -0.20
N VAL A 161 -11.48 -49.17 -0.99
CA VAL A 161 -10.73 -50.43 -1.23
C VAL A 161 -10.36 -50.54 -2.70
N ASP A 162 -11.18 -50.01 -3.61
CA ASP A 162 -10.92 -50.01 -5.05
C ASP A 162 -10.08 -48.82 -5.53
N ASP A 163 -10.08 -47.67 -4.82
CA ASP A 163 -9.37 -46.44 -5.21
C ASP A 163 -7.89 -46.38 -4.75
N LEU A 164 -7.45 -47.31 -3.90
CA LEU A 164 -6.08 -47.43 -3.38
C LEU A 164 -5.11 -48.09 -4.39
N THR A 165 -5.27 -47.79 -5.68
CA THR A 165 -4.33 -48.27 -6.70
C THR A 165 -3.06 -47.38 -6.71
N GLY A 166 -1.90 -47.98 -7.02
CA GLY A 166 -0.63 -47.24 -7.14
C GLY A 166 -0.67 -46.05 -8.12
N GLY A 167 -1.66 -45.99 -9.02
CA GLY A 167 -1.83 -44.89 -9.98
C GLY A 167 -2.19 -43.55 -9.32
N LEU A 168 -2.97 -43.54 -8.24
CA LEU A 168 -3.38 -42.29 -7.58
C LEU A 168 -2.22 -41.64 -6.81
N TYR A 169 -1.39 -42.47 -6.18
CA TYR A 169 -0.16 -42.02 -5.52
C TYR A 169 0.93 -41.59 -6.50
N SER A 170 1.06 -42.28 -7.64
CA SER A 170 1.93 -41.84 -8.73
C SER A 170 1.49 -40.49 -9.28
N ALA A 171 0.19 -40.25 -9.47
CA ALA A 171 -0.32 -38.97 -9.95
C ALA A 171 0.02 -37.81 -8.99
N LEU A 172 -0.07 -38.02 -7.67
CA LEU A 172 0.33 -37.01 -6.69
C LEU A 172 1.85 -36.81 -6.66
N GLY A 173 2.64 -37.89 -6.67
CA GLY A 173 4.11 -37.79 -6.73
C GLY A 173 4.58 -37.05 -7.99
N ASP A 174 3.91 -37.27 -9.11
CA ASP A 174 4.14 -36.56 -10.38
C ASP A 174 3.72 -35.09 -10.26
N ALA A 175 2.57 -34.79 -9.65
CA ALA A 175 2.09 -33.42 -9.45
C ALA A 175 3.02 -32.60 -8.56
N VAL A 176 3.48 -33.19 -7.46
CA VAL A 176 4.52 -32.61 -6.61
C VAL A 176 5.75 -32.34 -7.45
N SER A 177 6.30 -33.35 -8.14
CA SER A 177 7.53 -33.20 -8.94
C SER A 177 7.40 -32.15 -10.06
N GLN A 178 6.25 -32.08 -10.73
CA GLN A 178 5.95 -31.08 -11.76
C GLN A 178 5.87 -29.68 -11.17
N PHE A 179 5.21 -29.52 -10.01
CA PHE A 179 5.16 -28.25 -9.29
C PHE A 179 6.58 -27.80 -8.89
N LEU A 180 7.43 -28.71 -8.41
CA LEU A 180 8.83 -28.39 -8.07
C LEU A 180 9.61 -27.88 -9.28
N ASN A 181 9.58 -28.64 -10.38
CA ASN A 181 10.30 -28.29 -11.61
C ASN A 181 9.82 -26.96 -12.20
N ALA A 182 8.51 -26.69 -12.13
CA ALA A 182 7.93 -25.47 -12.63
C ALA A 182 8.33 -24.25 -11.78
N ILE A 183 8.39 -24.40 -10.45
CA ILE A 183 8.91 -23.35 -9.56
C ILE A 183 10.41 -23.12 -9.82
N MET A 184 11.23 -24.17 -9.99
CA MET A 184 12.66 -24.00 -10.31
C MET A 184 12.85 -23.17 -11.58
N THR A 185 12.07 -23.49 -12.62
CA THR A 185 12.08 -22.77 -13.90
C THR A 185 11.68 -21.31 -13.69
N LEU A 186 10.60 -21.08 -12.93
CA LEU A 186 10.11 -19.75 -12.60
C LEU A 186 11.17 -18.88 -11.90
N VAL A 187 11.88 -19.44 -10.92
CA VAL A 187 12.95 -18.75 -10.21
C VAL A 187 14.10 -18.40 -11.14
N GLN A 188 14.49 -19.35 -12.00
CA GLN A 188 15.56 -19.13 -12.96
C GLN A 188 15.22 -18.04 -13.99
N GLU A 189 13.97 -17.97 -14.41
CA GLU A 189 13.47 -16.97 -15.36
C GLU A 189 13.35 -15.56 -14.74
N GLU A 190 12.73 -15.46 -13.57
CA GLU A 190 12.23 -14.17 -13.07
C GLU A 190 13.05 -13.57 -11.92
N LEU A 191 13.68 -14.40 -11.06
CA LEU A 191 14.39 -13.91 -9.87
C LEU A 191 15.86 -13.55 -10.18
N PHE A 192 16.62 -14.41 -10.86
CA PHE A 192 18.07 -14.16 -11.10
C PHE A 192 18.41 -13.07 -12.12
N THR A 193 17.43 -12.39 -12.70
CA THR A 193 17.61 -11.34 -13.72
C THR A 193 17.49 -9.92 -13.18
N THR A 194 17.27 -9.77 -11.89
CA THR A 194 16.83 -8.49 -11.34
C THR A 194 17.93 -7.80 -10.54
N ALA A 195 18.19 -6.53 -10.85
CA ALA A 195 18.90 -5.61 -9.99
C ALA A 195 17.93 -4.47 -9.66
N ASP A 196 17.77 -4.22 -8.37
CA ASP A 196 17.07 -3.09 -7.76
C ASP A 196 15.60 -2.92 -8.17
N ILE A 197 14.75 -3.81 -7.64
CA ILE A 197 13.41 -4.09 -8.17
C ILE A 197 12.34 -3.04 -7.84
N PHE A 198 12.77 -2.05 -7.10
CA PHE A 198 12.00 -1.57 -5.99
C PHE A 198 12.40 -0.09 -5.78
N ASN A 199 13.65 0.34 -6.04
CA ASN A 199 14.00 1.75 -6.27
C ASN A 199 13.15 2.43 -7.36
N TRP A 200 12.38 1.65 -8.12
CA TRP A 200 11.34 2.08 -9.04
C TRP A 200 10.13 2.76 -8.38
N PHE A 201 9.75 2.32 -7.18
CA PHE A 201 8.73 2.98 -6.34
C PHE A 201 9.31 4.14 -5.54
N SER A 202 10.61 4.43 -5.67
CA SER A 202 11.18 5.59 -5.00
C SER A 202 10.57 6.87 -5.57
N LEU A 203 10.03 7.68 -4.65
CA LEU A 203 9.48 8.98 -5.00
C LEU A 203 10.58 9.83 -5.61
N LYS A 204 10.27 10.40 -6.79
CA LYS A 204 11.17 11.28 -7.53
C LYS A 204 11.61 12.50 -6.72
N MET A 205 10.76 12.96 -5.80
CA MET A 205 11.09 13.99 -4.83
C MET A 205 12.38 13.72 -4.05
N ARG A 206 12.69 12.46 -3.73
CA ARG A 206 13.93 12.06 -3.02
C ARG A 206 15.20 12.41 -3.81
N ALA A 207 15.13 12.38 -5.14
CA ALA A 207 16.27 12.72 -5.99
C ALA A 207 16.41 14.24 -6.20
N GLY A 208 15.50 15.05 -5.68
CA GLY A 208 15.47 16.51 -5.86
C GLY A 208 14.88 16.96 -7.20
N VAL A 209 14.36 16.03 -8.02
CA VAL A 209 13.67 16.40 -9.27
C VAL A 209 12.32 17.07 -8.96
N ASP A 210 11.79 17.82 -9.92
CA ASP A 210 10.52 18.52 -9.79
C ASP A 210 9.31 17.64 -10.17
N GLU A 211 8.12 18.23 -10.08
CA GLU A 211 6.85 17.53 -10.29
C GLU A 211 6.64 17.02 -11.72
N GLN A 212 7.44 17.43 -12.71
CA GLN A 212 7.35 16.92 -14.09
C GLN A 212 7.65 15.42 -14.16
N ALA A 213 8.50 14.94 -13.25
CA ALA A 213 8.90 13.55 -13.14
C ALA A 213 7.91 12.69 -12.33
N PHE A 214 6.96 13.31 -11.63
CA PHE A 214 6.07 12.62 -10.69
C PHE A 214 5.09 11.70 -11.43
N LEU A 215 4.60 10.69 -10.72
CA LEU A 215 3.39 9.96 -11.10
C LEU A 215 2.16 10.66 -10.54
N TRP A 216 0.97 10.34 -11.07
CA TRP A 216 -0.29 10.91 -10.55
C TRP A 216 -0.59 10.51 -9.11
N SER A 217 -0.17 9.31 -8.69
CA SER A 217 -0.17 8.93 -7.26
C SER A 217 0.63 9.93 -6.43
N ASP A 218 1.88 10.19 -6.81
CA ASP A 218 2.77 11.09 -6.08
C ASP A 218 2.20 12.52 -6.07
N MET A 219 1.73 13.00 -7.23
CA MET A 219 1.18 14.35 -7.34
C MET A 219 -0.01 14.56 -6.39
N THR A 220 -0.89 13.57 -6.30
CA THR A 220 -2.09 13.65 -5.44
C THR A 220 -1.82 13.41 -3.95
N HIS A 221 -0.64 12.89 -3.59
CA HIS A 221 -0.15 12.80 -2.20
C HIS A 221 0.67 14.02 -1.75
N TYR A 222 1.32 14.73 -2.67
CA TYR A 222 2.29 15.80 -2.35
C TYR A 222 1.85 17.21 -2.71
N ARG A 223 0.81 17.38 -3.53
CA ARG A 223 0.35 18.69 -3.99
C ARG A 223 -1.16 18.76 -3.94
N ARG A 224 -1.67 19.88 -3.41
CA ARG A 224 -3.09 20.27 -3.52
C ARG A 224 -4.06 19.19 -3.01
N THR A 225 -3.64 18.46 -1.98
CA THR A 225 -4.27 17.25 -1.45
C THR A 225 -5.69 17.48 -0.93
N SER A 226 -6.00 18.69 -0.46
CA SER A 226 -7.36 19.08 -0.02
C SER A 226 -8.15 19.83 -1.09
N VAL A 227 -7.49 20.33 -2.13
CA VAL A 227 -8.13 21.12 -3.21
C VAL A 227 -8.82 20.21 -4.22
N LEU A 228 -8.21 19.08 -4.56
CA LEU A 228 -8.77 18.11 -5.49
C LEU A 228 -10.16 17.59 -5.05
N PRO A 229 -10.34 17.07 -3.82
CA PRO A 229 -11.67 16.70 -3.33
C PRO A 229 -12.63 17.91 -3.19
N ALA A 230 -12.12 19.11 -2.88
CA ALA A 230 -12.96 20.31 -2.85
C ALA A 230 -13.59 20.61 -4.23
N LYS A 231 -12.80 20.44 -5.31
CA LYS A 231 -13.28 20.63 -6.68
C LYS A 231 -14.34 19.58 -7.04
N MET A 232 -14.12 18.31 -6.70
CA MET A 232 -15.12 17.24 -6.90
C MET A 232 -16.43 17.52 -6.14
N ILE A 233 -16.35 17.96 -4.88
CA ILE A 233 -17.52 18.35 -4.08
C ILE A 233 -18.26 19.53 -4.71
N SER A 234 -17.55 20.47 -5.35
CA SER A 234 -18.17 21.59 -6.05
C SER A 234 -18.97 21.15 -7.28
N TYR A 235 -18.46 20.19 -8.06
CA TYR A 235 -19.20 19.59 -9.18
C TYR A 235 -20.42 18.82 -8.68
N ALA A 236 -20.24 18.00 -7.63
CA ALA A 236 -21.32 17.24 -7.01
C ALA A 236 -22.49 18.15 -6.60
N ARG A 237 -22.20 19.29 -5.96
CA ARG A 237 -23.22 20.30 -5.63
C ARG A 237 -23.92 20.87 -6.86
N ALA A 238 -23.17 21.22 -7.90
CA ALA A 238 -23.75 21.75 -9.13
C ALA A 238 -24.72 20.75 -9.77
N MET A 239 -24.33 19.48 -9.81
CA MET A 239 -25.16 18.38 -10.32
C MET A 239 -26.41 18.14 -9.45
N MET A 240 -26.27 18.14 -8.12
CA MET A 240 -27.39 18.00 -7.17
C MET A 240 -28.39 19.16 -7.21
N ARG A 241 -27.97 20.36 -7.64
CA ARG A 241 -28.84 21.53 -7.82
C ARG A 241 -29.53 21.58 -9.18
N GLY A 242 -29.11 20.74 -10.13
CA GLY A 242 -29.74 20.62 -11.45
C GLY A 242 -31.18 20.09 -11.36
N GLU A 243 -31.92 20.14 -12.46
CA GLU A 243 -33.31 19.65 -12.52
C GLU A 243 -33.41 18.16 -12.91
N GLU A 244 -32.38 17.63 -13.56
CA GLU A 244 -32.35 16.26 -14.05
C GLU A 244 -32.05 15.27 -12.91
N LYS A 245 -32.97 14.33 -12.67
CA LYS A 245 -32.86 13.35 -11.58
C LYS A 245 -31.60 12.48 -11.68
N GLN A 246 -31.21 12.09 -12.90
CA GLN A 246 -30.01 11.27 -13.11
C GLN A 246 -28.76 12.07 -12.75
N ALA A 247 -28.66 13.32 -13.20
CA ALA A 247 -27.57 14.21 -12.81
C ALA A 247 -27.55 14.46 -11.30
N GLN A 248 -28.71 14.63 -10.64
CA GLN A 248 -28.77 14.76 -9.19
C GLN A 248 -28.23 13.51 -8.47
N GLU A 249 -28.55 12.31 -8.97
CA GLU A 249 -28.04 11.05 -8.43
C GLU A 249 -26.54 10.91 -8.62
N HIS A 250 -26.03 11.20 -9.83
CA HIS A 250 -24.60 11.26 -10.11
C HIS A 250 -23.90 12.29 -9.20
N GLY A 251 -24.56 13.41 -8.90
CA GLY A 251 -24.10 14.39 -7.93
C GLY A 251 -23.97 13.82 -6.51
N GLU A 252 -24.94 13.03 -6.03
CA GLU A 252 -24.82 12.35 -4.74
C GLU A 252 -23.71 11.28 -4.74
N GLN A 253 -23.53 10.55 -5.84
CA GLN A 253 -22.47 9.56 -6.00
C GLN A 253 -21.08 10.22 -6.01
N LEU A 254 -20.92 11.33 -6.74
CA LEU A 254 -19.69 12.13 -6.74
C LEU A 254 -19.43 12.76 -5.37
N MET A 255 -20.47 13.19 -4.66
CA MET A 255 -20.36 13.68 -3.29
C MET A 255 -19.82 12.57 -2.37
N ALA A 256 -20.38 11.36 -2.44
CA ALA A 256 -19.91 10.22 -1.65
C ALA A 256 -18.43 9.88 -1.95
N PHE A 257 -18.04 9.87 -3.23
CA PHE A 257 -16.66 9.71 -3.65
C PHE A 257 -15.74 10.80 -3.08
N GLY A 258 -16.12 12.08 -3.24
CA GLY A 258 -15.33 13.21 -2.74
C GLY A 258 -15.20 13.21 -1.21
N LEU A 259 -16.25 12.84 -0.48
CA LEU A 259 -16.20 12.70 0.98
C LEU A 259 -15.31 11.53 1.42
N GLY A 260 -15.36 10.40 0.71
CA GLY A 260 -14.41 9.30 0.90
C GLY A 260 -12.96 9.75 0.71
N TRP A 261 -12.69 10.56 -0.32
CA TRP A 261 -11.36 11.12 -0.57
C TRP A 261 -10.89 12.02 0.58
N VAL A 262 -11.79 12.83 1.15
CA VAL A 262 -11.44 13.62 2.35
C VAL A 262 -11.10 12.71 3.54
N CYS A 263 -11.79 11.58 3.70
CA CYS A 263 -11.43 10.58 4.71
C CYS A 263 -10.06 9.96 4.46
N HIS A 264 -9.67 9.74 3.20
CA HIS A 264 -8.32 9.32 2.85
C HIS A 264 -7.28 10.35 3.34
N VAL A 265 -7.48 11.63 3.00
CA VAL A 265 -6.60 12.73 3.47
C VAL A 265 -6.52 12.74 5.01
N GLY A 266 -7.66 12.61 5.69
CA GLY A 266 -7.68 12.57 7.16
C GLY A 266 -7.00 11.34 7.76
N ALA A 267 -7.10 10.19 7.10
CA ALA A 267 -6.44 8.97 7.53
C ALA A 267 -4.92 9.07 7.38
N ASP A 268 -4.44 9.48 6.22
CA ASP A 268 -3.01 9.51 5.92
C ASP A 268 -2.22 10.50 6.76
N VAL A 269 -2.72 11.73 6.88
CA VAL A 269 -2.06 12.79 7.67
C VAL A 269 -1.80 12.34 9.11
N ILE A 270 -2.68 11.50 9.65
CA ILE A 270 -2.60 11.00 11.02
C ILE A 270 -1.87 9.65 11.07
N ALA A 271 -2.25 8.67 10.26
CA ALA A 271 -1.72 7.32 10.35
C ALA A 271 -0.32 7.17 9.75
N HIS A 272 0.06 7.92 8.70
CA HIS A 272 1.43 7.84 8.18
C HIS A 272 2.49 8.31 9.17
N SER A 273 2.15 9.22 10.09
CA SER A 273 3.07 9.54 11.18
C SER A 273 3.40 8.33 12.07
N PHE A 274 2.41 7.45 12.31
CA PHE A 274 2.58 6.20 13.03
C PHE A 274 3.48 5.24 12.24
N VAL A 275 3.17 5.10 10.95
CA VAL A 275 3.93 4.21 10.05
C VAL A 275 5.37 4.69 9.92
N ASN A 276 5.61 5.98 9.70
CA ASN A 276 6.94 6.58 9.61
C ASN A 276 7.77 6.37 10.87
N GLU A 277 7.14 6.49 12.04
CA GLU A 277 7.81 6.22 13.31
C GLU A 277 8.30 4.77 13.37
N GLN A 278 7.46 3.82 12.98
CA GLN A 278 7.77 2.40 13.00
C GLN A 278 8.72 1.96 11.86
N CYS A 279 8.65 2.63 10.72
CA CYS A 279 9.55 2.45 9.58
C CYS A 279 10.95 2.98 9.89
N GLY A 280 11.03 4.04 10.71
CA GLY A 280 12.26 4.75 10.99
C GLY A 280 12.52 5.97 10.13
N GLY A 281 11.57 6.29 9.27
CA GLY A 281 11.67 7.39 8.33
C GLY A 281 10.52 7.37 7.31
N PRO A 282 10.55 8.33 6.39
CA PRO A 282 9.49 8.59 5.45
C PRO A 282 9.35 7.53 4.35
N PHE A 283 8.16 7.46 3.74
CA PHE A 283 7.86 6.56 2.63
C PHE A 283 8.89 6.71 1.49
N ARG A 284 9.29 7.94 1.12
CA ARG A 284 10.26 8.19 0.04
C ARG A 284 11.59 7.43 0.20
N THR A 285 12.00 7.13 1.44
CA THR A 285 13.25 6.41 1.74
C THR A 285 13.04 4.98 2.22
N HIS A 286 11.84 4.61 2.70
CA HIS A 286 11.53 3.33 3.36
C HIS A 286 10.22 2.66 2.89
N TRP A 287 9.88 2.84 1.63
CA TRP A 287 8.59 2.42 1.09
C TRP A 287 8.34 0.88 1.16
N GLN A 288 9.37 0.02 1.17
CA GLN A 288 9.14 -1.45 1.29
C GLN A 288 8.77 -1.80 2.74
N ARG A 289 9.48 -1.22 3.71
CA ARG A 289 9.18 -1.39 5.13
C ARG A 289 7.83 -0.74 5.49
N HIS A 290 7.49 0.39 4.88
CA HIS A 290 6.14 0.97 4.91
C HIS A 290 5.11 -0.05 4.50
N HIS A 291 5.24 -0.59 3.29
CA HIS A 291 4.29 -1.57 2.76
C HIS A 291 4.14 -2.81 3.66
N LEU A 292 5.25 -3.31 4.21
CA LEU A 292 5.24 -4.40 5.20
C LEU A 292 4.42 -4.02 6.45
N ILE A 293 4.75 -2.91 7.09
CA ILE A 293 4.09 -2.45 8.32
C ILE A 293 2.59 -2.22 8.08
N GLU A 294 2.24 -1.68 6.92
CA GLU A 294 0.86 -1.39 6.54
C GLU A 294 0.03 -2.63 6.32
N ASN A 295 0.60 -3.66 5.67
CA ASN A 295 -0.06 -4.95 5.53
C ASN A 295 -0.37 -5.57 6.90
N HIS A 296 0.55 -5.45 7.87
CA HIS A 296 0.30 -5.90 9.24
C HIS A 296 -0.72 -5.02 9.99
N ILE A 297 -0.71 -3.69 9.78
CA ILE A 297 -1.71 -2.77 10.36
C ILE A 297 -3.10 -3.11 9.85
N ASP A 298 -3.26 -3.36 8.55
CA ASP A 298 -4.55 -3.70 7.95
C ASP A 298 -5.09 -5.04 8.46
N ALA A 299 -4.23 -6.06 8.51
CA ALA A 299 -4.59 -7.36 9.04
C ALA A 299 -4.99 -7.28 10.53
N PHE A 300 -4.24 -6.53 11.32
CA PHE A 300 -4.54 -6.32 12.74
C PHE A 300 -5.83 -5.52 12.97
N ASN A 301 -6.01 -4.40 12.26
CA ASN A 301 -7.24 -3.60 12.36
C ASN A 301 -8.45 -4.41 11.92
N TYR A 302 -8.34 -5.21 10.86
CA TYR A 302 -9.40 -6.12 10.43
C TYR A 302 -9.76 -7.10 11.54
N GLU A 303 -8.77 -7.77 12.14
CA GLU A 303 -8.99 -8.71 13.24
C GLU A 303 -9.65 -8.04 14.46
N CYS A 304 -9.30 -6.78 14.75
CA CYS A 304 -9.89 -6.01 15.85
C CYS A 304 -11.38 -5.69 15.67
N THR A 305 -11.93 -5.82 14.45
CA THR A 305 -13.38 -5.70 14.22
C THR A 305 -14.16 -6.96 14.63
N ASN A 306 -13.47 -8.07 14.92
CA ASN A 306 -14.09 -9.25 15.52
C ASN A 306 -14.55 -8.91 16.95
N PRO A 307 -15.85 -9.08 17.28
CA PRO A 307 -16.35 -8.86 18.63
C PRO A 307 -15.61 -9.64 19.73
N ALA A 308 -15.01 -10.80 19.40
CA ALA A 308 -14.26 -11.63 20.34
C ALA A 308 -12.86 -11.06 20.66
N ASN A 309 -12.23 -10.37 19.71
CA ASN A 309 -10.88 -9.84 19.85
C ASN A 309 -10.87 -8.39 20.36
N GLY A 310 -12.01 -7.69 20.26
CA GLY A 310 -12.31 -6.47 21.00
C GLY A 310 -11.26 -5.36 20.84
N GLY A 311 -11.33 -4.60 19.76
CA GLY A 311 -10.45 -3.42 19.58
C GLY A 311 -11.06 -2.32 18.73
N LEU A 312 -11.99 -2.67 17.82
CA LEU A 312 -12.69 -1.75 16.92
C LEU A 312 -14.17 -2.14 16.82
N LEU A 313 -15.00 -1.19 16.36
CA LEU A 313 -16.42 -1.47 16.12
C LEU A 313 -16.56 -2.46 14.94
N PRO A 314 -17.42 -3.49 15.05
CA PRO A 314 -17.73 -4.37 13.93
C PRO A 314 -18.28 -3.60 12.71
N ASP A 315 -18.14 -4.20 11.54
CA ASP A 315 -18.70 -3.65 10.30
C ASP A 315 -19.13 -4.77 9.36
N ASP A 316 -20.43 -4.91 9.10
CA ASP A 316 -20.96 -5.98 8.25
C ASP A 316 -20.60 -5.81 6.76
N PHE A 317 -20.12 -4.62 6.35
CA PHE A 317 -19.79 -4.33 4.96
C PHE A 317 -18.34 -4.70 4.63
N ILE A 318 -17.38 -4.45 5.54
CA ILE A 318 -15.94 -4.68 5.31
C ILE A 318 -15.19 -5.33 6.48
N GLY A 319 -15.78 -5.43 7.66
CA GLY A 319 -15.15 -5.98 8.87
C GLY A 319 -15.18 -7.50 8.95
N TRP A 320 -14.67 -8.04 10.04
CA TRP A 320 -14.60 -9.48 10.30
C TRP A 320 -15.99 -10.13 10.32
N GLN A 321 -16.08 -11.34 9.75
CA GLN A 321 -17.26 -12.20 9.81
C GLN A 321 -16.79 -13.66 9.90
N ASP A 322 -17.62 -14.58 10.42
CA ASP A 322 -17.27 -16.01 10.45
C ASP A 322 -16.89 -16.57 9.06
N THR A 323 -17.56 -16.06 8.01
CA THR A 323 -17.29 -16.46 6.63
C THR A 323 -16.06 -15.81 6.02
N TYR A 324 -15.46 -14.86 6.74
CA TYR A 324 -14.30 -14.07 6.35
C TYR A 324 -13.39 -13.82 7.56
N PRO A 325 -12.71 -14.87 8.05
CA PRO A 325 -12.01 -14.80 9.32
C PRO A 325 -10.72 -13.97 9.27
N SER A 326 -10.22 -13.65 8.09
CA SER A 326 -8.99 -12.87 7.87
C SER A 326 -9.16 -11.82 6.77
N VAL A 327 -8.35 -10.76 6.82
CA VAL A 327 -8.29 -9.73 5.77
C VAL A 327 -7.87 -10.33 4.42
N ALA A 328 -6.97 -11.33 4.43
CA ALA A 328 -6.50 -12.01 3.22
C ALA A 328 -7.62 -12.77 2.49
N ASP A 329 -8.70 -13.09 3.22
CA ASP A 329 -9.90 -13.73 2.70
C ASP A 329 -11.10 -12.75 2.61
N ALA A 330 -10.94 -11.46 2.96
CA ALA A 330 -12.06 -10.57 3.24
C ALA A 330 -12.97 -10.26 2.05
N ALA A 331 -12.60 -10.62 0.83
CA ALA A 331 -13.29 -10.23 -0.38
C ALA A 331 -13.55 -8.72 -0.45
N LEU A 332 -12.56 -7.91 -0.04
CA LEU A 332 -12.64 -6.44 0.05
C LEU A 332 -13.07 -5.81 -1.29
N TYR A 333 -12.81 -6.48 -2.41
CA TYR A 333 -13.24 -6.10 -3.74
C TYR A 333 -14.76 -5.83 -3.82
N PHE A 334 -15.61 -6.54 -3.08
CA PHE A 334 -17.06 -6.28 -3.07
C PHE A 334 -17.40 -4.87 -2.58
N ALA A 335 -16.57 -4.31 -1.69
CA ALA A 335 -16.77 -2.97 -1.14
C ALA A 335 -16.41 -1.85 -2.12
N THR A 336 -15.62 -2.14 -3.16
CA THR A 336 -15.17 -1.18 -4.18
C THR A 336 -15.74 -1.45 -5.57
N GLN A 337 -16.43 -2.58 -5.78
CA GLN A 337 -17.02 -2.97 -7.06
C GLN A 337 -18.31 -2.19 -7.38
N ILE A 338 -18.18 -1.11 -8.15
CA ILE A 338 -19.32 -0.36 -8.69
C ILE A 338 -19.99 -1.21 -9.80
N PRO A 339 -21.30 -1.48 -9.72
CA PRO A 339 -21.99 -2.29 -10.73
C PRO A 339 -21.89 -1.69 -12.14
N GLN A 340 -21.69 -2.56 -13.14
CA GLN A 340 -21.79 -2.17 -14.55
C GLN A 340 -23.19 -1.64 -14.89
N ASN A 341 -23.28 -0.65 -15.79
CA ASN A 341 -24.53 -0.02 -16.21
C ASN A 341 -25.39 0.48 -15.03
N ILE A 342 -24.74 1.03 -13.99
CA ILE A 342 -25.39 1.41 -12.72
C ILE A 342 -26.67 2.24 -12.90
N ASP A 343 -26.69 3.15 -13.88
CA ASP A 343 -27.83 4.03 -14.16
C ASP A 343 -29.12 3.28 -14.53
N GLY A 344 -29.01 2.08 -15.11
CA GLY A 344 -30.14 1.23 -15.49
C GLY A 344 -30.63 0.29 -14.38
N LEU A 345 -29.99 0.29 -13.21
CA LEU A 345 -30.28 -0.63 -12.12
C LEU A 345 -31.32 -0.05 -11.15
N SER A 346 -31.99 -0.91 -10.38
CA SER A 346 -32.78 -0.46 -9.21
C SER A 346 -31.88 -0.04 -8.05
N ASP A 347 -32.36 0.78 -7.10
CA ASP A 347 -31.56 1.26 -5.96
C ASP A 347 -30.87 0.12 -5.18
N ALA A 348 -31.57 -1.00 -4.96
CA ALA A 348 -31.00 -2.18 -4.32
C ALA A 348 -29.85 -2.80 -5.13
N GLN A 349 -29.95 -2.78 -6.47
CA GLN A 349 -28.91 -3.29 -7.37
C GLN A 349 -27.77 -2.30 -7.59
N LYS A 350 -28.00 -0.98 -7.42
CA LYS A 350 -26.96 0.06 -7.52
C LYS A 350 -26.01 0.03 -6.33
N GLN A 351 -26.54 -0.21 -5.13
CA GLN A 351 -25.70 -0.61 -3.99
C GLN A 351 -25.02 -1.96 -4.29
N GLY A 352 -25.67 -2.78 -5.11
CA GLY A 352 -25.25 -4.14 -5.43
C GLY A 352 -25.41 -5.03 -4.21
N ASP A 353 -25.00 -6.28 -4.35
CA ASP A 353 -24.90 -7.13 -3.18
C ASP A 353 -23.76 -6.63 -2.30
N LEU A 354 -24.10 -6.08 -1.13
CA LEU A 354 -23.14 -5.90 -0.05
C LEU A 354 -22.45 -7.24 0.19
N ARG A 355 -21.15 -7.19 0.50
CA ARG A 355 -20.25 -8.33 0.70
C ARG A 355 -20.99 -9.63 1.07
N ARG A 356 -21.14 -10.53 0.08
CA ARG A 356 -21.89 -11.79 0.25
C ARG A 356 -20.99 -12.87 0.83
N PRO A 357 -21.45 -13.74 1.74
CA PRO A 357 -20.69 -14.92 2.12
C PRO A 357 -20.30 -15.74 0.89
N LEU A 358 -19.01 -16.04 0.76
CA LEU A 358 -18.55 -16.99 -0.25
C LEU A 358 -19.03 -18.41 0.16
N PRO A 359 -19.49 -19.25 -0.80
CA PRO A 359 -19.86 -20.63 -0.54
C PRO A 359 -18.80 -21.35 0.29
N GLN A 360 -19.23 -21.95 1.40
CA GLN A 360 -18.38 -22.73 2.30
C GLN A 360 -18.16 -24.12 1.70
N GLY A 361 -16.92 -24.62 1.73
CA GLY A 361 -16.55 -25.95 1.24
C GLY A 361 -15.45 -25.93 0.17
N ASP A 362 -14.61 -26.96 0.19
CA ASP A 362 -13.48 -27.14 -0.73
C ASP A 362 -13.77 -28.13 -1.87
N ASP A 363 -15.01 -28.63 -1.97
CA ASP A 363 -15.46 -29.42 -3.11
C ASP A 363 -15.52 -28.58 -4.40
N PHE A 364 -15.44 -29.26 -5.54
CA PHE A 364 -15.41 -28.63 -6.85
C PHE A 364 -16.62 -27.72 -7.11
N ALA A 365 -17.83 -28.09 -6.65
CA ALA A 365 -19.03 -27.28 -6.88
C ALA A 365 -19.01 -25.99 -6.04
N SER A 366 -18.55 -26.06 -4.80
CA SER A 366 -18.34 -24.89 -3.94
C SER A 366 -17.24 -23.97 -4.48
N LYS A 367 -16.12 -24.52 -4.96
CA LYS A 367 -15.04 -23.75 -5.62
C LYS A 367 -15.51 -23.07 -6.92
N GLN A 368 -16.24 -23.79 -7.78
CA GLN A 368 -16.83 -23.21 -8.99
C GLN A 368 -17.86 -22.11 -8.67
N SER A 369 -18.66 -22.31 -7.62
CA SER A 369 -19.63 -21.30 -7.17
C SER A 369 -18.93 -20.07 -6.60
N ARG A 370 -17.85 -20.24 -5.83
CA ARG A 370 -16.96 -19.14 -5.38
C ARG A 370 -16.38 -18.40 -6.57
N LYS A 371 -15.74 -19.12 -7.51
CA LYS A 371 -15.15 -18.55 -8.73
C LYS A 371 -16.17 -17.71 -9.50
N LYS A 372 -17.37 -18.24 -9.72
CA LYS A 372 -18.46 -17.53 -10.42
C LYS A 372 -18.90 -16.24 -9.73
N LEU A 373 -18.88 -16.19 -8.39
CA LEU A 373 -19.18 -14.96 -7.65
C LEU A 373 -18.05 -13.92 -7.80
N LEU A 374 -16.80 -14.38 -7.78
CA LEU A 374 -15.59 -13.56 -7.93
C LEU A 374 -15.37 -13.06 -9.37
N GLU A 375 -15.96 -13.72 -10.36
CA GLU A 375 -15.97 -13.30 -11.77
C GLU A 375 -16.84 -12.06 -12.04
N THR A 376 -17.56 -11.53 -11.05
CA THR A 376 -18.33 -10.30 -11.25
C THR A 376 -17.40 -9.10 -11.43
N ASN A 377 -17.51 -8.42 -12.57
CA ASN A 377 -16.68 -7.27 -12.90
C ASN A 377 -17.39 -5.95 -12.53
N GLY A 378 -16.65 -5.03 -11.92
CA GLY A 378 -17.12 -3.67 -11.66
C GLY A 378 -16.72 -2.71 -12.78
N GLU A 379 -17.37 -1.57 -12.88
CA GLU A 379 -17.00 -0.52 -13.83
C GLU A 379 -17.09 0.85 -13.16
N LEU A 380 -16.04 1.66 -13.31
CA LEU A 380 -16.08 3.07 -12.98
C LEU A 380 -16.96 3.80 -14.01
N PRO A 381 -18.09 4.41 -13.63
CA PRO A 381 -18.99 5.05 -14.59
C PRO A 381 -18.26 6.13 -15.39
N GLN A 382 -18.62 6.25 -16.66
CA GLN A 382 -17.97 7.18 -17.59
C GLN A 382 -18.02 8.64 -17.10
N TRP A 383 -19.18 9.08 -16.62
CA TRP A 383 -19.37 10.42 -16.07
C TRP A 383 -18.46 10.70 -14.87
N LEU A 384 -18.16 9.69 -14.05
CA LEU A 384 -17.29 9.84 -12.88
C LEU A 384 -15.84 9.98 -13.34
N ALA A 385 -15.39 9.13 -14.26
CA ALA A 385 -14.05 9.24 -14.83
C ALA A 385 -13.81 10.60 -15.50
N GLU A 386 -14.81 11.15 -16.20
CA GLU A 386 -14.77 12.50 -16.76
C GLU A 386 -14.67 13.57 -15.68
N ALA A 387 -15.48 13.48 -14.61
CA ALA A 387 -15.40 14.41 -13.50
C ALA A 387 -14.03 14.39 -12.81
N LEU A 388 -13.40 13.22 -12.68
CA LEU A 388 -12.05 13.07 -12.12
C LEU A 388 -10.99 13.68 -13.03
N ALA A 389 -11.01 13.38 -14.34
CA ALA A 389 -10.08 13.96 -15.31
C ALA A 389 -10.19 15.49 -15.35
N GLN A 390 -11.42 16.02 -15.40
CA GLN A 390 -11.67 17.46 -15.36
C GLN A 390 -11.18 18.08 -14.06
N ALA A 391 -11.41 17.44 -12.90
CA ALA A 391 -10.94 17.94 -11.62
C ALA A 391 -9.41 18.00 -11.56
N LEU A 392 -8.70 16.98 -12.08
CA LEU A 392 -7.24 17.01 -12.18
C LEU A 392 -6.77 18.18 -13.04
N ILE A 393 -7.33 18.37 -14.24
CA ILE A 393 -6.97 19.47 -15.16
C ILE A 393 -7.20 20.82 -14.49
N GLU A 394 -8.39 21.07 -13.95
CA GLU A 394 -8.71 22.37 -13.33
C GLU A 394 -7.85 22.64 -12.10
N VAL A 395 -7.48 21.60 -11.36
CA VAL A 395 -6.70 21.73 -10.12
C VAL A 395 -5.22 21.88 -10.41
N TYR A 396 -4.63 21.27 -11.43
CA TYR A 396 -3.17 21.24 -11.62
C TYR A 396 -2.65 21.90 -12.89
N ALA A 397 -3.44 21.96 -13.97
CA ALA A 397 -2.96 22.52 -15.23
C ALA A 397 -2.74 24.03 -15.12
N GLU A 398 -1.92 24.58 -16.03
CA GLU A 398 -1.84 26.04 -16.15
C GLU A 398 -3.18 26.60 -16.67
N PRO A 399 -3.54 27.87 -16.37
CA PRO A 399 -4.76 28.48 -16.90
C PRO A 399 -4.87 28.47 -18.43
N LYS A 400 -3.73 28.43 -19.15
CA LYS A 400 -3.70 28.34 -20.62
C LYS A 400 -4.03 26.93 -21.15
N GLU A 401 -3.94 25.92 -20.28
CA GLU A 401 -4.15 24.48 -20.57
C GLU A 401 -5.49 23.96 -20.03
N GLY A 402 -6.27 24.80 -19.35
CA GLY A 402 -7.57 24.43 -18.77
C GLY A 402 -7.63 24.53 -17.24
N GLY A 403 -6.54 24.94 -16.59
CA GLY A 403 -6.49 25.17 -15.15
C GLY A 403 -7.42 26.30 -14.66
N ASP A 404 -7.95 26.16 -13.45
CA ASP A 404 -8.80 27.18 -12.84
C ASP A 404 -7.96 28.39 -12.38
N LYS A 405 -8.09 29.50 -13.12
CA LYS A 405 -7.36 30.74 -12.87
C LYS A 405 -7.63 31.33 -11.48
N GLU A 406 -8.86 31.26 -10.99
CA GLU A 406 -9.22 31.82 -9.68
C GLU A 406 -8.59 30.99 -8.57
N LEU A 407 -8.67 29.67 -8.69
CA LEU A 407 -8.02 28.74 -7.77
C LEU A 407 -6.51 28.97 -7.71
N GLN A 408 -5.84 29.01 -8.86
CA GLN A 408 -4.38 29.24 -8.95
C GLN A 408 -3.99 30.57 -8.29
N SER A 409 -4.78 31.63 -8.53
CA SER A 409 -4.57 32.93 -7.89
C SER A 409 -4.75 32.90 -6.37
N ARG A 410 -5.67 32.09 -5.86
CA ARG A 410 -5.93 31.92 -4.42
C ARG A 410 -4.84 31.12 -3.73
N LEU A 411 -4.31 30.08 -4.39
CA LEU A 411 -3.21 29.27 -3.89
C LEU A 411 -1.92 30.09 -3.77
N GLY A 412 -1.69 31.01 -4.71
CA GLY A 412 -0.54 31.92 -4.66
C GLY A 412 0.81 31.22 -4.82
N GLU A 413 0.82 30.00 -5.35
CA GLU A 413 2.00 29.15 -5.49
C GLU A 413 2.91 29.54 -6.68
N GLY A 414 2.41 30.39 -7.60
CA GLY A 414 3.09 30.70 -8.85
C GLY A 414 2.86 29.62 -9.91
N ASN A 415 3.79 29.49 -10.86
CA ASN A 415 3.74 28.40 -11.84
C ASN A 415 4.37 27.15 -11.23
N VAL A 416 3.55 26.18 -10.83
CA VAL A 416 4.00 24.91 -10.27
C VAL A 416 3.91 23.86 -11.37
N PRO A 417 4.97 23.09 -11.64
CA PRO A 417 4.92 22.01 -12.62
C PRO A 417 3.91 20.93 -12.24
N HIS A 418 3.51 20.13 -13.23
CA HIS A 418 2.68 18.94 -13.05
C HIS A 418 3.30 17.77 -13.83
N PRO A 419 2.89 16.51 -13.56
CA PRO A 419 3.41 15.34 -14.24
C PRO A 419 3.41 15.49 -15.77
N GLN A 420 4.48 15.00 -16.41
CA GLN A 420 4.66 14.99 -17.88
C GLN A 420 4.82 13.55 -18.42
N ASN A 421 4.20 12.58 -17.74
CA ASN A 421 4.29 11.15 -18.06
C ASN A 421 3.28 10.66 -19.12
N LEU A 422 2.31 11.51 -19.48
CA LEU A 422 1.24 11.22 -20.42
C LEU A 422 1.26 12.21 -21.58
N LYS A 423 0.89 11.77 -22.77
CA LYS A 423 0.92 12.63 -23.97
C LYS A 423 -0.38 13.40 -24.19
N GLY A 424 -1.45 13.09 -23.44
CA GLY A 424 -2.75 13.75 -23.54
C GLY A 424 -3.31 13.72 -24.97
N GLN A 425 -3.93 14.81 -25.42
CA GLN A 425 -4.62 14.88 -26.72
C GLN A 425 -3.79 14.40 -27.92
N ALA A 426 -2.45 14.57 -27.89
CA ALA A 426 -1.57 14.09 -28.95
C ALA A 426 -1.69 12.56 -29.14
N PHE A 427 -1.72 11.78 -28.05
CA PHE A 427 -1.85 10.33 -28.12
C PHE A 427 -3.19 9.88 -28.70
N GLN A 428 -4.30 10.48 -28.25
CA GLN A 428 -5.62 10.17 -28.81
C GLN A 428 -5.73 10.51 -30.30
N ASN A 429 -5.08 11.61 -30.74
CA ASN A 429 -5.05 11.99 -32.15
C ASN A 429 -4.21 11.02 -32.98
N ASP A 430 -3.04 10.61 -32.47
CA ASP A 430 -2.20 9.61 -33.12
C ASP A 430 -2.93 8.26 -33.24
N LEU A 431 -3.65 7.84 -32.20
CA LEU A 431 -4.45 6.61 -32.19
C LEU A 431 -5.62 6.64 -33.19
N LYS A 432 -6.19 7.82 -33.46
CA LYS A 432 -7.21 8.02 -34.51
C LYS A 432 -6.61 7.95 -35.91
N ALA A 433 -5.38 8.42 -36.07
CA ALA A 433 -4.70 8.45 -37.35
C ALA A 433 -4.16 7.06 -37.75
N ASP A 434 -3.69 6.28 -36.77
CA ASP A 434 -3.09 4.97 -36.99
C ASP A 434 -3.44 3.97 -35.86
N THR A 435 -4.16 2.91 -36.22
CA THR A 435 -4.49 1.80 -35.31
C THR A 435 -3.38 0.75 -35.21
N GLY A 436 -2.18 1.00 -35.74
CA GLY A 436 -1.04 0.08 -35.74
C GLY A 436 -0.64 -0.39 -34.34
N ILE A 437 -0.78 0.48 -33.33
CA ILE A 437 -0.53 0.13 -31.92
C ILE A 437 -1.55 -0.87 -31.37
N ILE A 438 -2.82 -0.78 -31.79
CA ILE A 438 -3.86 -1.76 -31.44
C ILE A 438 -3.55 -3.11 -32.11
N ALA A 439 -3.16 -3.09 -33.38
CA ALA A 439 -2.77 -4.29 -34.11
C ALA A 439 -1.53 -4.98 -33.50
N LYS A 440 -0.57 -4.19 -32.99
CA LYS A 440 0.57 -4.70 -32.21
C LYS A 440 0.08 -5.49 -30.99
N TRP A 441 -0.78 -4.89 -30.17
CA TRP A 441 -1.24 -5.53 -28.92
C TRP A 441 -2.16 -6.73 -29.15
N LEU A 442 -3.01 -6.70 -30.18
CA LEU A 442 -3.80 -7.88 -30.56
C LEU A 442 -2.91 -9.08 -30.92
N ARG A 443 -1.85 -8.85 -31.71
CA ARG A 443 -0.89 -9.89 -32.06
C ARG A 443 -0.16 -10.44 -30.83
N ILE A 444 0.27 -9.55 -29.94
CA ILE A 444 0.95 -9.92 -28.70
C ILE A 444 0.02 -10.78 -27.82
N LEU A 445 -1.23 -10.37 -27.67
CA LEU A 445 -2.26 -11.12 -26.93
C LEU A 445 -2.76 -12.39 -27.64
N GLY A 446 -2.22 -12.72 -28.82
CA GLY A 446 -2.60 -13.92 -29.58
C GLY A 446 -4.03 -13.87 -30.16
N VAL A 447 -4.59 -12.68 -30.36
CA VAL A 447 -5.95 -12.49 -30.89
C VAL A 447 -5.90 -12.16 -32.38
N ASP A 448 -6.22 -13.13 -33.21
CA ASP A 448 -6.19 -13.00 -34.67
C ASP A 448 -7.39 -12.22 -35.25
N ASN A 449 -8.52 -12.17 -34.55
CA ASN A 449 -9.72 -11.45 -34.99
C ASN A 449 -10.61 -11.02 -33.81
N THR A 450 -11.04 -9.74 -33.82
CA THR A 450 -11.93 -9.15 -32.82
C THR A 450 -13.39 -9.11 -33.24
N ASP A 451 -13.74 -9.61 -34.43
CA ASP A 451 -15.08 -9.59 -35.04
C ASP A 451 -15.67 -8.19 -35.27
N ILE A 452 -14.85 -7.15 -35.11
CA ILE A 452 -15.19 -5.76 -35.38
C ILE A 452 -14.02 -5.06 -36.09
N ALA A 453 -14.32 -3.97 -36.79
CA ALA A 453 -13.28 -3.17 -37.43
C ALA A 453 -12.35 -2.54 -36.37
N LEU A 454 -11.06 -2.38 -36.70
CA LEU A 454 -10.09 -1.79 -35.77
C LEU A 454 -10.47 -0.37 -35.30
N ASP A 455 -11.15 0.43 -36.14
CA ASP A 455 -11.65 1.75 -35.74
C ASP A 455 -12.79 1.66 -34.71
N ASP A 456 -13.67 0.66 -34.83
CA ASP A 456 -14.73 0.43 -33.86
C ASP A 456 -14.17 -0.15 -32.55
N LEU A 457 -13.15 -1.01 -32.65
CA LEU A 457 -12.41 -1.49 -31.48
C LEU A 457 -11.72 -0.32 -30.77
N ARG A 458 -11.07 0.56 -31.52
CA ARG A 458 -10.44 1.78 -31.00
C ARG A 458 -11.44 2.64 -30.23
N LYS A 459 -12.67 2.81 -30.76
CA LYS A 459 -13.77 3.51 -30.06
C LYS A 459 -14.20 2.81 -28.78
N ALA A 460 -14.15 1.48 -28.75
CA ALA A 460 -14.53 0.70 -27.56
C ALA A 460 -13.49 0.80 -26.44
N ILE A 461 -12.19 0.73 -26.76
CA ILE A 461 -11.11 0.65 -25.77
C ILE A 461 -10.53 2.02 -25.37
N ALA A 462 -10.60 3.02 -26.26
CA ALA A 462 -10.17 4.38 -25.99
C ALA A 462 -11.20 5.37 -26.56
N PRO A 463 -12.42 5.46 -26.00
CA PRO A 463 -13.52 6.25 -26.57
C PRO A 463 -13.15 7.71 -26.83
N ASP A 464 -13.94 8.39 -27.66
CA ASP A 464 -13.77 9.83 -27.87
C ASP A 464 -14.58 10.61 -26.84
N PHE A 465 -14.06 11.76 -26.42
CA PHE A 465 -14.71 12.65 -25.46
C PHE A 465 -14.68 14.09 -25.98
N ASP A 466 -15.65 14.87 -25.52
CA ASP A 466 -15.76 16.30 -25.85
C ASP A 466 -14.84 17.19 -24.97
N MET A 467 -13.98 16.57 -24.15
CA MET A 467 -13.00 17.22 -23.29
C MET A 467 -11.63 17.27 -23.98
N GLN A 468 -10.99 18.44 -23.96
CA GLN A 468 -9.60 18.58 -24.39
C GLN A 468 -8.67 18.23 -23.23
N VAL A 469 -7.89 17.16 -23.38
CA VAL A 469 -6.95 16.71 -22.34
C VAL A 469 -5.53 17.22 -22.65
N PRO A 470 -4.95 18.12 -21.82
CA PRO A 470 -3.60 18.63 -22.05
C PRO A 470 -2.53 17.55 -21.83
N PRO A 471 -1.31 17.73 -22.37
CA PRO A 471 -0.17 16.85 -22.06
C PRO A 471 0.04 16.72 -20.54
N GLY A 472 0.41 15.54 -20.08
CA GLY A 472 0.62 15.22 -18.67
C GLY A 472 -0.61 14.69 -17.93
N PHE A 473 -1.82 14.84 -18.49
CA PHE A 473 -3.07 14.47 -17.82
C PHE A 473 -3.70 13.21 -18.39
N PRO A 474 -4.39 12.41 -17.55
CA PRO A 474 -5.03 11.19 -18.00
C PRO A 474 -6.38 11.45 -18.67
N PHE A 475 -6.68 10.62 -19.66
CA PHE A 475 -8.01 10.50 -20.21
C PHE A 475 -8.97 9.78 -19.25
N PRO A 476 -10.28 10.03 -19.36
CA PRO A 476 -11.28 9.29 -18.59
C PRO A 476 -11.16 7.77 -18.73
N TRP A 477 -10.88 7.26 -19.93
CA TRP A 477 -10.72 5.81 -20.13
C TRP A 477 -9.47 5.24 -19.44
N GLU A 478 -8.40 6.01 -19.30
CA GLU A 478 -7.20 5.58 -18.55
C GLU A 478 -7.52 5.48 -17.06
N ILE A 479 -8.31 6.41 -16.51
CA ILE A 479 -8.81 6.33 -15.12
C ILE A 479 -9.73 5.10 -14.94
N LYS A 480 -10.53 4.74 -15.93
CA LYS A 480 -11.33 3.49 -15.88
C LYS A 480 -10.43 2.25 -15.86
N VAL A 481 -9.31 2.28 -16.59
CA VAL A 481 -8.32 1.18 -16.60
C VAL A 481 -7.64 1.05 -15.24
N THR A 482 -7.24 2.15 -14.59
CA THR A 482 -6.65 2.07 -13.25
C THR A 482 -7.61 1.47 -12.23
N TYR A 483 -8.89 1.84 -12.28
CA TYR A 483 -9.93 1.24 -11.47
C TYR A 483 -10.09 -0.26 -11.74
N ARG A 484 -10.14 -0.67 -13.02
CA ARG A 484 -10.21 -2.10 -13.37
C ARG A 484 -9.00 -2.88 -12.88
N PHE A 485 -7.80 -2.29 -12.95
CA PHE A 485 -6.58 -2.94 -12.46
C PHE A 485 -6.56 -3.06 -10.94
N MET A 486 -6.96 -2.01 -10.21
CA MET A 486 -7.19 -2.07 -8.76
C MET A 486 -8.17 -3.20 -8.40
N MET A 487 -9.27 -3.34 -9.15
CA MET A 487 -10.24 -4.42 -8.92
C MET A 487 -9.62 -5.81 -9.12
N SER A 488 -8.85 -6.02 -10.19
CA SER A 488 -8.12 -7.28 -10.42
C SER A 488 -7.12 -7.55 -9.30
N TRP A 489 -6.38 -6.54 -8.84
CA TRP A 489 -5.46 -6.65 -7.71
C TRP A 489 -6.19 -7.03 -6.43
N PHE A 490 -7.29 -6.35 -6.09
CA PHE A 490 -8.04 -6.61 -4.84
C PHE A 490 -8.63 -8.02 -4.82
N LYS A 491 -9.11 -8.51 -5.96
CA LYS A 491 -9.58 -9.91 -6.09
C LYS A 491 -8.48 -10.91 -5.79
N LYS A 492 -7.23 -10.60 -6.11
CA LYS A 492 -6.10 -11.51 -5.84
C LYS A 492 -5.62 -11.40 -4.40
N THR A 493 -5.49 -10.18 -3.89
CA THR A 493 -4.86 -9.91 -2.60
C THR A 493 -5.77 -10.20 -1.40
N TYR A 494 -7.09 -10.02 -1.56
CA TYR A 494 -8.06 -10.10 -0.45
C TYR A 494 -9.06 -11.26 -0.58
N VAL A 495 -8.84 -12.25 -1.45
CA VAL A 495 -9.78 -13.39 -1.59
C VAL A 495 -9.12 -14.73 -1.31
N SER A 496 -7.89 -14.91 -1.78
CA SER A 496 -7.05 -16.03 -1.39
C SER A 496 -5.60 -15.76 -1.81
N THR A 497 -4.66 -16.03 -0.91
CA THR A 497 -3.24 -15.93 -1.20
C THR A 497 -2.59 -17.24 -0.77
N LEU A 498 -2.09 -18.07 -1.68
CA LEU A 498 -1.35 -19.32 -1.36
C LEU A 498 -1.94 -20.17 -0.20
N ASP A 499 -3.26 -20.15 0.01
CA ASP A 499 -3.86 -20.63 1.26
C ASP A 499 -3.97 -22.16 1.27
N PHE A 500 -3.59 -22.75 2.40
CA PHE A 500 -3.69 -24.19 2.65
C PHE A 500 -4.16 -24.44 4.08
N ASP A 501 -5.44 -24.75 4.27
CA ASP A 501 -5.97 -25.12 5.58
C ASP A 501 -5.42 -26.49 5.98
N ARG A 502 -5.00 -26.65 7.24
CA ARG A 502 -4.60 -27.96 7.77
C ARG A 502 -5.78 -28.93 7.67
N PRO A 503 -5.69 -30.08 6.97
CA PRO A 503 -6.76 -31.07 6.96
C PRO A 503 -6.99 -31.65 8.37
N ASP A 504 -8.20 -32.15 8.66
CA ASP A 504 -8.45 -32.83 9.93
C ASP A 504 -7.71 -34.18 9.99
N PRO A 505 -7.26 -34.62 11.18
CA PRO A 505 -6.63 -35.92 11.32
C PRO A 505 -7.65 -37.05 11.04
N PRO A 506 -7.21 -38.20 10.51
CA PRO A 506 -8.10 -39.34 10.25
C PRO A 506 -8.68 -39.92 11.54
N GLU A 507 -9.98 -40.23 11.56
CA GLU A 507 -10.67 -40.76 12.74
C GLU A 507 -10.49 -42.29 12.94
N ILE A 508 -10.58 -42.71 14.22
CA ILE A 508 -10.39 -44.05 14.86
C ILE A 508 -9.01 -44.20 15.55
N PHE A 509 -8.88 -43.54 16.71
CA PHE A 509 -7.73 -43.52 17.64
C PHE A 509 -6.64 -42.49 17.29
N THR A 510 -6.53 -41.43 18.09
CA THR A 510 -5.42 -40.46 18.05
C THR A 510 -4.43 -40.78 19.18
N PRO A 511 -3.28 -41.43 18.92
CA PRO A 511 -2.10 -41.09 19.68
C PRO A 511 -1.65 -39.69 19.25
N VAL A 512 -1.18 -38.90 20.22
CA VAL A 512 -0.51 -37.63 19.94
C VAL A 512 0.78 -37.97 19.22
N GLY A 513 0.84 -37.72 17.91
CA GLY A 513 2.08 -37.83 17.15
C GLY A 513 3.05 -36.74 17.60
N GLU A 514 4.30 -37.11 17.86
CA GLU A 514 5.40 -36.16 18.01
C GLU A 514 5.55 -35.35 16.71
N ASP A 515 5.77 -34.04 16.85
CA ASP A 515 5.97 -33.12 15.71
C ASP A 515 7.09 -33.65 14.80
N TYR A 516 6.77 -33.88 13.53
CA TYR A 516 7.72 -34.38 12.54
C TYR A 516 8.63 -33.22 12.11
N ASP A 517 9.73 -33.00 12.82
CA ASP A 517 10.73 -32.00 12.46
C ASP A 517 11.50 -32.44 11.20
N THR A 518 11.08 -31.92 10.04
CA THR A 518 11.74 -32.19 8.74
C THR A 518 13.12 -31.57 8.62
N GLY A 519 13.57 -30.87 9.67
CA GLY A 519 14.83 -30.18 9.67
C GLY A 519 14.84 -29.03 8.66
N PRO A 520 15.71 -28.06 8.91
CA PRO A 520 15.66 -26.84 8.15
C PRO A 520 16.29 -26.94 6.74
N PRO A 521 16.04 -25.95 5.87
CA PRO A 521 16.74 -25.75 4.61
C PRO A 521 18.28 -25.78 4.67
N ASP A 522 18.93 -26.09 3.53
CA ASP A 522 20.39 -25.97 3.35
C ASP A 522 20.71 -24.88 2.31
N PHE A 523 21.39 -23.83 2.78
CA PHE A 523 21.67 -22.57 2.08
C PHE A 523 23.18 -22.25 1.97
N SER A 524 24.06 -23.24 2.06
CA SER A 524 25.54 -23.06 2.11
C SER A 524 26.21 -22.40 0.88
N GLY A 525 25.45 -21.96 -0.13
CA GLY A 525 25.94 -21.42 -1.41
C GLY A 525 25.92 -19.90 -1.59
N VAL A 526 25.51 -19.11 -0.60
CA VAL A 526 25.43 -17.62 -0.71
C VAL A 526 26.76 -16.98 -0.29
N GLY A 527 27.43 -16.26 -1.20
CA GLY A 527 28.71 -15.60 -0.93
C GLY A 527 28.57 -14.20 -0.38
N GLU A 528 29.44 -13.81 0.57
CA GLU A 528 29.49 -12.45 1.12
C GLU A 528 29.71 -11.36 0.05
N ALA A 529 30.32 -11.72 -1.08
CA ALA A 529 30.69 -10.82 -2.18
C ALA A 529 29.59 -10.55 -3.23
N ASP A 530 28.45 -11.27 -3.17
CA ASP A 530 27.39 -11.14 -4.18
C ASP A 530 26.53 -9.88 -3.98
N ASP A 531 25.92 -9.37 -5.04
CA ASP A 531 25.09 -8.16 -4.97
C ASP A 531 23.77 -8.40 -4.19
N PRO A 532 23.16 -7.34 -3.62
CA PRO A 532 22.01 -7.47 -2.72
C PRO A 532 20.77 -8.12 -3.32
N VAL A 533 20.56 -8.00 -4.63
CA VAL A 533 19.35 -8.50 -5.29
C VAL A 533 19.53 -9.97 -5.64
N SER A 534 20.72 -10.35 -6.13
CA SER A 534 21.12 -11.75 -6.25
C SER A 534 21.00 -12.52 -4.93
N LYS A 535 21.21 -11.87 -3.78
CA LYS A 535 21.04 -12.47 -2.44
C LYS A 535 19.58 -12.68 -2.03
N ALA A 536 18.68 -11.71 -2.24
CA ALA A 536 17.25 -11.90 -1.97
C ALA A 536 16.63 -12.96 -2.90
N CYS A 537 17.07 -12.98 -4.17
CA CYS A 537 16.70 -14.00 -5.14
C CYS A 537 17.26 -15.38 -4.77
N ALA A 538 18.47 -15.47 -4.24
CA ALA A 538 19.04 -16.71 -3.70
C ALA A 538 18.29 -17.22 -2.46
N ALA A 539 17.78 -16.31 -1.61
CA ALA A 539 16.98 -16.65 -0.43
C ALA A 539 15.65 -17.30 -0.81
N VAL A 540 14.94 -16.69 -1.77
CA VAL A 540 13.71 -17.27 -2.34
C VAL A 540 14.05 -18.58 -3.05
N ALA A 541 15.15 -18.65 -3.81
CA ALA A 541 15.56 -19.84 -4.53
C ALA A 541 15.84 -21.05 -3.63
N ALA A 542 16.54 -20.85 -2.51
CA ALA A 542 16.87 -21.97 -1.63
C ALA A 542 15.81 -22.25 -0.54
N LEU A 543 14.87 -21.31 -0.29
CA LEU A 543 13.60 -21.63 0.36
C LEU A 543 12.82 -22.62 -0.50
N LEU A 544 12.78 -22.35 -1.81
CA LEU A 544 12.17 -23.24 -2.78
C LEU A 544 12.94 -24.57 -2.87
N ASP A 545 14.27 -24.57 -2.81
CA ASP A 545 15.09 -25.81 -2.74
C ASP A 545 14.79 -26.67 -1.49
N TRP A 546 14.59 -26.06 -0.33
CA TRP A 546 14.17 -26.82 0.86
C TRP A 546 12.76 -27.34 0.76
N ILE A 547 11.82 -26.52 0.28
CA ILE A 547 10.47 -26.98 -0.05
C ILE A 547 10.59 -28.18 -1.00
N PHE A 548 11.49 -28.16 -1.97
CA PHE A 548 11.74 -29.30 -2.86
C PHE A 548 12.33 -30.52 -2.15
N LYS A 549 13.18 -30.34 -1.14
CA LYS A 549 13.71 -31.44 -0.32
C LYS A 549 12.63 -32.07 0.55
N VAL A 550 11.80 -31.26 1.21
CA VAL A 550 10.64 -31.72 1.99
C VAL A 550 9.65 -32.45 1.07
N LEU A 551 9.29 -31.84 -0.05
CA LEU A 551 8.36 -32.41 -1.02
C LEU A 551 8.92 -33.62 -1.78
N GLY A 552 10.24 -33.67 -2.00
CA GLY A 552 10.94 -34.83 -2.54
C GLY A 552 10.97 -36.00 -1.55
N ALA A 553 11.14 -35.73 -0.25
CA ALA A 553 11.00 -36.73 0.80
C ALA A 553 9.55 -37.25 0.88
N VAL A 554 8.56 -36.36 0.75
CA VAL A 554 7.13 -36.72 0.63
C VAL A 554 6.88 -37.63 -0.58
N ALA A 555 7.38 -37.29 -1.76
CA ALA A 555 7.20 -38.10 -2.97
C ALA A 555 7.83 -39.49 -2.84
N LYS A 556 9.02 -39.56 -2.22
CA LYS A 556 9.70 -40.84 -1.92
C LYS A 556 8.91 -41.66 -0.89
N PHE A 557 8.41 -41.02 0.16
CA PHE A 557 7.58 -41.67 1.15
C PHE A 557 6.31 -42.25 0.54
N LEU A 558 5.60 -41.48 -0.31
CA LEU A 558 4.43 -41.97 -1.06
C LEU A 558 4.78 -43.19 -1.92
N TYR A 559 5.91 -43.17 -2.62
CA TYR A 559 6.39 -44.29 -3.42
C TYR A 559 6.70 -45.54 -2.58
N ASP A 560 7.31 -45.36 -1.40
CA ASP A 560 7.61 -46.45 -0.47
C ASP A 560 6.32 -47.02 0.16
N VAL A 561 5.36 -46.14 0.52
CA VAL A 561 4.04 -46.51 1.03
C VAL A 561 3.23 -47.31 0.00
N VAL A 562 3.26 -46.94 -1.30
CA VAL A 562 2.66 -47.73 -2.40
C VAL A 562 3.22 -49.15 -2.43
N LYS A 563 4.52 -49.33 -2.18
CA LYS A 563 5.14 -50.66 -2.14
C LYS A 563 4.73 -51.47 -0.90
N THR A 564 4.42 -50.81 0.21
CA THR A 564 4.13 -51.47 1.49
C THR A 564 2.63 -51.78 1.69
N ILE A 565 1.72 -51.00 1.12
CA ILE A 565 0.24 -51.10 1.32
C ILE A 565 -0.42 -52.34 0.69
N ALA A 566 0.32 -53.22 0.01
CA ALA A 566 -0.21 -54.48 -0.50
C ALA A 566 -0.81 -55.43 0.58
N SER A 567 -0.79 -55.07 1.87
CA SER A 567 -1.43 -55.82 2.96
C SER A 567 -1.81 -54.92 4.16
N ALA A 568 -3.12 -54.81 4.45
CA ALA A 568 -3.81 -54.39 5.69
C ALA A 568 -4.55 -53.03 5.71
N ALA A 569 -5.49 -52.93 6.66
CA ALA A 569 -6.58 -51.94 6.79
C ALA A 569 -6.22 -50.48 6.51
N THR A 570 -7.17 -49.71 6.00
CA THR A 570 -6.98 -48.34 5.47
C THR A 570 -6.60 -47.27 6.50
N PHE A 571 -6.67 -47.55 7.82
CA PHE A 571 -6.39 -46.55 8.86
C PHE A 571 -4.88 -46.24 9.02
N PRO A 572 -3.99 -47.21 9.28
CA PRO A 572 -2.54 -46.94 9.35
C PRO A 572 -1.97 -46.26 8.09
N ALA A 573 -2.53 -46.57 6.91
CA ALA A 573 -2.16 -45.90 5.67
C ALA A 573 -2.57 -44.42 5.66
N ARG A 574 -3.79 -44.10 6.10
CA ARG A 574 -4.28 -42.72 6.23
C ARG A 574 -3.48 -41.92 7.25
N GLU A 575 -3.14 -42.52 8.39
CA GLU A 575 -2.28 -41.90 9.41
C GLU A 575 -0.87 -41.63 8.87
N ALA A 576 -0.28 -42.61 8.19
CA ALA A 576 1.02 -42.47 7.54
C ALA A 576 1.04 -41.34 6.49
N ILE A 577 -0.01 -41.21 5.67
CA ILE A 577 -0.15 -40.13 4.68
C ILE A 577 -0.39 -38.78 5.36
N TYR A 578 -1.20 -38.74 6.42
CA TYR A 578 -1.46 -37.50 7.13
C TYR A 578 -0.16 -36.93 7.73
N TYR A 579 0.57 -37.73 8.50
CA TYR A 579 1.80 -37.28 9.17
C TYR A 579 3.03 -37.22 8.24
N GLY A 580 3.12 -38.09 7.24
CA GLY A 580 4.29 -38.16 6.34
C GLY A 580 4.19 -37.28 5.10
N VAL A 581 3.01 -36.73 4.78
CA VAL A 581 2.76 -35.98 3.53
C VAL A 581 1.99 -34.70 3.80
N THR A 582 0.80 -34.81 4.39
CA THR A 582 -0.12 -33.68 4.51
C THR A 582 0.38 -32.62 5.48
N LEU A 583 0.83 -33.04 6.68
CA LEU A 583 1.31 -32.13 7.69
C LEU A 583 2.62 -31.42 7.26
N PRO A 584 3.66 -32.12 6.75
CA PRO A 584 4.87 -31.46 6.25
C PRO A 584 4.61 -30.49 5.09
N LEU A 585 3.70 -30.83 4.18
CA LEU A 585 3.28 -29.93 3.09
C LEU A 585 2.59 -28.67 3.62
N TRP A 586 1.71 -28.84 4.61
CA TRP A 586 1.06 -27.71 5.28
C TRP A 586 2.09 -26.81 5.97
N GLU A 587 3.00 -27.37 6.77
CA GLU A 587 4.06 -26.62 7.45
C GLU A 587 4.96 -25.87 6.47
N ALA A 588 5.39 -26.51 5.37
CA ALA A 588 6.19 -25.88 4.34
C ALA A 588 5.46 -24.68 3.69
N THR A 589 4.15 -24.82 3.45
CA THR A 589 3.33 -23.76 2.89
C THR A 589 3.15 -22.59 3.87
N GLN A 590 2.87 -22.88 5.14
CA GLN A 590 2.73 -21.85 6.18
C GLN A 590 4.05 -21.11 6.41
N ASN A 591 5.19 -21.82 6.41
CA ASN A 591 6.50 -21.19 6.52
C ASN A 591 6.80 -20.28 5.32
N MET A 592 6.47 -20.73 4.10
CA MET A 592 6.61 -19.91 2.89
C MET A 592 5.76 -18.64 2.99
N ARG A 593 4.48 -18.77 3.36
CA ARG A 593 3.59 -17.62 3.55
C ARG A 593 4.12 -16.66 4.61
N ASN A 594 4.54 -17.18 5.77
CA ASN A 594 5.04 -16.33 6.85
C ASN A 594 6.26 -15.51 6.40
N VAL A 595 7.18 -16.11 5.62
CA VAL A 595 8.32 -15.39 5.02
C VAL A 595 7.85 -14.34 3.99
N LEU A 596 6.92 -14.69 3.09
CA LEU A 596 6.39 -13.75 2.09
C LEU A 596 5.64 -12.58 2.73
N ALA A 597 4.91 -12.82 3.83
CA ALA A 597 4.24 -11.81 4.62
C ALA A 597 5.24 -10.86 5.28
N HIS A 598 6.28 -11.39 5.93
CA HIS A 598 7.35 -10.58 6.55
C HIS A 598 8.27 -9.88 5.54
N LEU A 599 8.25 -10.29 4.27
CA LEU A 599 8.89 -9.58 3.16
C LEU A 599 7.99 -8.50 2.51
N GLY A 600 6.71 -8.44 2.89
CA GLY A 600 5.72 -7.53 2.33
C GLY A 600 5.11 -7.96 1.00
N TYR A 601 5.28 -9.21 0.56
CA TYR A 601 4.75 -9.70 -0.72
C TYR A 601 3.31 -10.25 -0.63
N THR A 602 2.87 -10.63 0.55
CA THR A 602 1.51 -11.11 0.82
C THR A 602 0.95 -10.44 2.07
N ILE A 603 -0.36 -10.24 2.12
CA ILE A 603 -1.01 -9.74 3.33
C ILE A 603 -1.03 -10.86 4.39
N PRO A 604 -0.68 -10.55 5.66
CA PRO A 604 -0.75 -11.51 6.76
C PRO A 604 -2.16 -12.08 6.95
N GLN A 605 -2.25 -13.39 7.15
CA GLN A 605 -3.49 -14.06 7.53
C GLN A 605 -3.70 -14.07 9.06
N SER A 606 -4.96 -14.17 9.47
CA SER A 606 -5.38 -14.28 10.87
C SER A 606 -5.45 -15.74 11.30
N GLU A 607 -5.39 -15.98 12.61
CA GLU A 607 -5.53 -17.32 13.16
C GLU A 607 -6.90 -17.93 12.84
N LYS A 608 -6.92 -19.20 12.44
CA LYS A 608 -8.16 -19.95 12.18
C LYS A 608 -8.13 -21.29 12.88
N PHE A 609 -9.15 -21.56 13.68
CA PHE A 609 -9.45 -22.87 14.25
C PHE A 609 -10.68 -23.48 13.60
N ALA A 610 -10.68 -24.80 13.43
CA ALA A 610 -11.89 -25.57 13.17
C ALA A 610 -11.78 -26.93 13.85
N ASN A 611 -12.89 -27.43 14.39
CA ASN A 611 -12.97 -28.71 15.11
C ASN A 611 -11.95 -28.85 16.28
N GLY A 612 -11.58 -27.73 16.92
CA GLY A 612 -10.59 -27.73 18.00
C GLY A 612 -9.13 -27.83 17.56
N HIS A 613 -8.87 -27.81 16.24
CA HIS A 613 -7.53 -27.86 15.66
C HIS A 613 -7.17 -26.55 14.96
N LEU A 614 -5.91 -26.15 15.05
CA LEU A 614 -5.36 -25.01 14.31
C LEU A 614 -5.35 -25.34 12.81
N LYS A 615 -6.07 -24.54 12.03
CA LYS A 615 -6.14 -24.66 10.55
C LYS A 615 -5.15 -23.74 9.86
N ARG A 616 -5.02 -22.50 10.36
CA ARG A 616 -4.07 -21.49 9.90
C ARG A 616 -3.46 -20.77 11.10
N PRO A 617 -2.13 -20.61 11.17
CA PRO A 617 -1.48 -19.79 12.19
C PRO A 617 -1.75 -18.29 11.96
N ASN A 618 -1.60 -17.48 13.01
CA ASN A 618 -1.57 -16.03 12.89
C ASN A 618 -0.23 -15.58 12.29
N GLU A 619 -0.27 -14.82 11.19
CA GLU A 619 0.92 -14.21 10.56
C GLU A 619 1.11 -12.73 10.98
N ILE A 620 0.18 -12.17 11.77
CA ILE A 620 0.25 -10.77 12.21
C ILE A 620 1.32 -10.64 13.30
N ASP A 621 2.44 -10.00 12.97
CA ASP A 621 3.44 -9.66 13.98
C ASP A 621 3.10 -8.34 14.68
N HIS A 622 2.61 -8.47 15.92
CA HIS A 622 2.34 -7.33 16.79
C HIS A 622 3.60 -6.50 17.11
N SER A 623 4.80 -7.07 17.02
CA SER A 623 6.05 -6.35 17.29
C SER A 623 6.36 -5.37 16.17
N LEU A 624 6.07 -5.73 14.91
CA LEU A 624 6.21 -4.85 13.76
C LEU A 624 5.26 -3.65 13.77
N ILE A 625 4.13 -3.73 14.46
CA ILE A 625 3.09 -2.68 14.46
C ILE A 625 2.86 -2.04 15.84
N ARG A 626 3.68 -2.37 16.84
CA ARG A 626 3.62 -1.77 18.17
C ARG A 626 4.76 -0.78 18.32
N LEU A 627 4.42 0.50 18.51
CA LEU A 627 5.41 1.57 18.60
C LEU A 627 6.42 1.30 19.72
N GLY A 628 7.71 1.43 19.41
CA GLY A 628 8.79 1.25 20.38
C GLY A 628 9.02 -0.20 20.82
N HIS A 629 8.50 -1.20 20.10
CA HIS A 629 8.82 -2.61 20.30
C HIS A 629 9.60 -3.19 19.12
N THR A 630 10.48 -4.15 19.40
CA THR A 630 11.54 -4.59 18.46
C THR A 630 11.74 -6.09 18.38
N VAL A 631 11.11 -6.83 19.30
CA VAL A 631 11.44 -8.23 19.54
C VAL A 631 10.42 -9.08 18.83
N ASP A 632 10.74 -9.38 17.58
CA ASP A 632 9.98 -10.31 16.75
C ASP A 632 10.36 -11.76 17.08
N SER A 633 9.80 -12.29 18.17
CA SER A 633 10.05 -13.66 18.65
C SER A 633 9.35 -14.73 17.81
N ALA A 634 8.22 -14.40 17.19
CA ALA A 634 7.43 -15.31 16.37
C ALA A 634 8.12 -15.57 15.02
N PHE A 635 8.52 -14.52 14.30
CA PHE A 635 9.31 -14.68 13.08
C PHE A 635 10.67 -15.28 13.38
N LYS A 636 11.33 -14.92 14.49
CA LYS A 636 12.59 -15.59 14.89
C LYS A 636 12.41 -17.10 15.06
N THR A 637 11.29 -17.55 15.58
CA THR A 637 10.98 -18.98 15.68
C THR A 637 10.79 -19.59 14.29
N ALA A 638 10.10 -18.90 13.38
CA ALA A 638 9.97 -19.32 11.99
C ALA A 638 11.32 -19.36 11.25
N LEU A 639 12.21 -18.39 11.48
CA LEU A 639 13.58 -18.31 10.95
C LEU A 639 14.55 -19.31 11.60
N ALA A 640 14.29 -19.73 12.83
CA ALA A 640 15.07 -20.76 13.51
C ALA A 640 14.63 -22.17 13.05
N ALA A 641 13.33 -22.35 12.80
CA ALA A 641 12.74 -23.57 12.24
C ALA A 641 13.07 -23.73 10.74
N ALA A 642 13.13 -22.62 9.99
CA ALA A 642 13.66 -22.56 8.64
C ALA A 642 15.11 -22.04 8.70
N ALA A 643 16.12 -22.90 8.90
CA ALA A 643 17.52 -22.47 9.11
C ALA A 643 17.94 -21.34 8.17
N ASP A 644 18.19 -20.20 8.80
CA ASP A 644 18.80 -18.94 8.32
C ASP A 644 19.10 -18.87 6.80
N PRO A 645 18.04 -18.68 5.97
CA PRO A 645 18.11 -18.59 4.50
C PRO A 645 19.00 -17.51 3.92
N LEU A 646 19.38 -16.51 4.72
CA LEU A 646 20.19 -15.37 4.29
C LEU A 646 21.63 -15.47 4.78
N GLY A 647 21.97 -16.51 5.56
CA GLY A 647 23.27 -16.64 6.22
C GLY A 647 23.61 -15.44 7.11
N ASN A 648 22.59 -14.70 7.55
CA ASN A 648 22.72 -13.36 8.14
C ASN A 648 21.44 -12.90 8.86
N LEU A 649 20.39 -13.73 8.97
CA LEU A 649 19.19 -13.40 9.75
C LEU A 649 19.52 -13.45 11.24
N ASP A 650 19.91 -12.29 11.78
CA ASP A 650 20.01 -11.93 13.20
C ASP A 650 20.12 -13.09 14.20
N LYS A 651 21.28 -13.78 14.15
CA LYS A 651 21.70 -14.74 15.18
C LYS A 651 22.26 -14.06 16.44
N ASP A 652 22.40 -12.73 16.44
CA ASP A 652 23.02 -11.98 17.52
C ASP A 652 22.01 -11.69 18.66
N PRO A 653 22.18 -12.32 19.84
CA PRO A 653 21.33 -12.10 20.99
C PRO A 653 21.50 -10.71 21.65
N SER A 654 22.40 -9.85 21.19
CA SER A 654 22.50 -8.45 21.66
C SER A 654 21.54 -7.50 20.94
N LEU A 655 20.95 -7.93 19.82
CA LEU A 655 19.98 -7.16 19.04
C LEU A 655 18.54 -7.26 19.59
N ILE A 656 18.34 -7.85 20.78
CA ILE A 656 17.01 -8.10 21.39
C ILE A 656 16.66 -7.13 22.51
N ASP A 657 17.50 -6.13 22.77
CA ASP A 657 17.21 -5.14 23.79
C ASP A 657 16.03 -4.25 23.35
N VAL A 658 15.12 -4.02 24.30
CA VAL A 658 14.11 -2.96 24.20
C VAL A 658 14.89 -1.65 24.20
N GLY A 659 15.14 -1.09 23.02
CA GLY A 659 15.78 0.22 22.95
C GLY A 659 14.89 1.30 23.58
N ILE A 660 15.53 2.37 24.04
CA ILE A 660 14.84 3.52 24.62
C ILE A 660 14.39 4.43 23.47
N ARG A 661 13.08 4.66 23.34
CA ARG A 661 12.53 5.71 22.46
C ARG A 661 12.97 7.07 23.01
N ASP A 662 13.96 7.70 22.38
CA ASP A 662 14.49 9.02 22.75
C ASP A 662 14.59 9.93 21.52
N VAL A 663 13.48 10.62 21.24
CA VAL A 663 13.26 11.32 19.98
C VAL A 663 14.10 12.59 19.79
N LEU A 664 14.73 13.07 20.86
CA LEU A 664 15.48 14.34 20.86
C LEU A 664 16.95 14.15 21.24
N GLY A 665 17.28 13.14 22.05
CA GLY A 665 18.63 12.90 22.55
C GLY A 665 19.37 11.77 21.85
N ALA A 666 18.68 10.84 21.18
CA ALA A 666 19.35 9.69 20.57
C ALA A 666 19.85 9.99 19.14
N PRO A 667 21.02 9.44 18.75
CA PRO A 667 21.55 9.52 17.40
C PRO A 667 20.59 9.05 16.28
N ASN A 668 19.62 8.23 16.64
CA ASN A 668 18.53 7.77 15.78
C ASN A 668 17.27 7.73 16.65
N PRO A 669 16.57 8.86 16.74
CA PRO A 669 15.61 9.13 17.81
C PRO A 669 14.38 8.21 17.88
N TRP A 670 14.14 7.54 16.75
CA TRP A 670 13.02 6.65 16.47
C TRP A 670 13.30 5.20 16.82
N LEU A 671 14.54 4.88 17.23
CA LEU A 671 14.90 3.51 17.55
C LEU A 671 14.34 3.14 18.91
N PRO A 672 13.58 2.06 18.91
CA PRO A 672 14.26 0.80 19.16
C PRO A 672 14.03 -0.13 17.98
N VAL A 673 15.08 -0.72 17.38
CA VAL A 673 15.19 -2.04 16.71
C VAL A 673 16.66 -2.21 16.28
N ARG A 674 17.31 -3.31 16.70
CA ARG A 674 18.59 -3.91 16.22
C ARG A 674 19.67 -2.95 15.68
N VAL A 675 20.60 -2.52 16.53
CA VAL A 675 21.79 -1.75 16.12
C VAL A 675 22.92 -2.66 15.62
N ASN A 676 23.48 -2.41 14.43
CA ASN A 676 24.71 -3.08 14.02
C ASN A 676 25.85 -2.77 15.03
N VAL A 677 26.54 -3.81 15.52
CA VAL A 677 27.60 -3.75 16.55
C VAL A 677 28.77 -2.83 16.13
N ASP A 678 28.96 -2.62 14.82
CA ASP A 678 29.99 -1.72 14.28
C ASP A 678 29.74 -0.22 14.54
N ARG A 679 28.61 0.18 15.12
CA ARG A 679 28.31 1.59 15.48
C ARG A 679 29.32 2.23 16.44
N TYR A 680 30.08 1.45 17.20
CA TYR A 680 31.08 1.96 18.13
C TYR A 680 32.52 1.91 17.59
N ALA A 681 32.73 1.41 16.37
CA ALA A 681 34.05 1.45 15.75
C ALA A 681 34.38 2.88 15.30
N THR A 682 35.55 3.39 15.71
CA THR A 682 36.05 4.77 15.51
C THR A 682 36.32 5.19 14.04
N ARG A 683 35.72 4.49 13.09
CA ARG A 683 35.56 4.77 11.66
C ARG A 683 34.88 3.51 11.10
N PRO A 684 33.57 3.50 10.85
CA PRO A 684 32.97 2.34 10.21
C PRO A 684 33.62 2.20 8.83
N LYS A 685 34.26 1.07 8.56
CA LYS A 685 34.57 0.72 7.18
C LYS A 685 33.22 0.55 6.51
N LEU A 686 32.81 1.56 5.74
CA LEU A 686 31.57 1.55 4.97
C LEU A 686 31.44 0.30 4.07
N SER A 687 32.49 -0.49 3.89
CA SER A 687 32.62 -1.54 2.89
C SER A 687 32.10 -2.94 3.24
N SER A 688 31.59 -3.27 4.44
CA SER A 688 31.37 -4.71 4.74
C SER A 688 30.02 -5.23 5.28
N LEU A 689 29.14 -4.53 6.02
CA LEU A 689 28.01 -5.25 6.69
C LEU A 689 26.71 -4.44 6.95
N GLY A 690 26.38 -3.42 6.15
CA GLY A 690 25.16 -2.62 6.40
C GLY A 690 23.85 -3.32 5.96
N VAL A 691 22.83 -3.32 6.83
CA VAL A 691 21.47 -3.82 6.52
C VAL A 691 20.86 -3.00 5.37
N VAL A 692 20.53 -3.65 4.26
CA VAL A 692 19.75 -3.09 3.14
C VAL A 692 18.28 -3.42 3.39
N GLU A 693 17.38 -2.44 3.26
CA GLU A 693 15.93 -2.59 3.50
C GLU A 693 15.35 -3.83 2.79
N TYR A 694 15.76 -4.09 1.54
CA TYR A 694 15.36 -5.29 0.76
C TYR A 694 15.68 -6.64 1.37
N GLN A 695 16.76 -6.71 2.13
CA GLN A 695 17.22 -7.96 2.72
C GLN A 695 16.53 -8.23 4.05
N ARG A 696 16.09 -7.18 4.73
CA ARG A 696 15.47 -7.25 6.06
C ARG A 696 14.45 -6.13 6.24
N PRO A 697 13.32 -6.12 5.49
CA PRO A 697 12.33 -5.06 5.62
C PRO A 697 11.70 -5.02 7.03
N TRP A 698 11.75 -6.14 7.76
CA TRP A 698 11.37 -6.22 9.19
C TRP A 698 12.39 -5.60 10.16
N ALA A 699 13.63 -5.36 9.74
CA ALA A 699 14.65 -4.66 10.53
C ALA A 699 14.73 -3.17 10.16
N PHE A 700 15.24 -2.35 11.08
CA PHE A 700 15.49 -0.94 10.78
C PHE A 700 16.63 -0.80 9.78
N PRO A 701 16.46 -0.07 8.68
CA PRO A 701 17.53 0.11 7.70
C PRO A 701 18.55 1.14 8.21
N ASP A 702 19.80 0.72 8.45
CA ASP A 702 20.93 1.66 8.58
C ASP A 702 21.31 2.28 7.21
N ARG A 703 20.78 1.71 6.12
CA ARG A 703 20.98 2.17 4.74
C ARG A 703 19.71 2.20 3.91
N ASN A 704 19.54 3.22 3.08
CA ASN A 704 18.56 3.26 2.01
C ASN A 704 19.01 2.40 0.82
N ASN A 705 18.16 2.37 -0.20
CA ASN A 705 18.29 1.52 -1.39
C ASN A 705 19.28 2.01 -2.45
N CYS A 706 20.17 2.96 -2.13
CA CYS A 706 21.14 3.46 -3.08
C CYS A 706 22.27 2.45 -3.33
N ASN A 707 22.51 2.08 -4.60
CA ASN A 707 23.62 1.20 -4.99
C ASN A 707 25.01 1.80 -4.68
N ASN A 708 25.09 3.10 -4.45
CA ASN A 708 26.32 3.75 -4.00
C ASN A 708 26.41 3.74 -2.48
N ILE A 709 27.33 2.93 -1.95
CA ILE A 709 27.53 2.74 -0.51
C ILE A 709 27.80 4.04 0.28
N ASN A 710 28.38 5.06 -0.37
CA ASN A 710 28.64 6.37 0.23
C ASN A 710 27.40 7.28 0.28
N ARG A 711 26.31 6.88 -0.41
CA ARG A 711 25.00 7.57 -0.47
C ARG A 711 23.87 6.73 0.13
N ALA A 712 24.18 5.48 0.45
CA ALA A 712 23.26 4.53 1.02
C ALA A 712 23.01 4.80 2.51
N ALA A 713 23.80 5.63 3.18
CA ALA A 713 23.55 6.02 4.57
C ALA A 713 22.12 6.59 4.77
N ASN A 714 21.60 6.45 5.99
CA ASN A 714 20.33 7.06 6.44
C ASN A 714 20.61 8.13 7.51
N TYR A 715 21.61 8.99 7.30
CA TYR A 715 22.08 9.92 8.35
C TYR A 715 21.82 11.40 8.04
N LEU A 716 21.49 11.78 6.80
CA LEU A 716 21.40 13.19 6.40
C LEU A 716 19.97 13.74 6.49
N GLU A 717 18.95 12.95 6.14
CA GLU A 717 17.56 13.41 6.13
C GLU A 717 16.74 12.85 7.30
N THR A 718 17.06 13.26 8.53
CA THR A 718 16.22 12.93 9.71
C THR A 718 15.13 13.99 9.93
N PRO A 719 13.89 13.59 10.28
CA PRO A 719 12.89 14.54 10.76
C PRO A 719 13.40 15.25 12.03
N GLN A 720 13.23 16.56 12.11
CA GLN A 720 13.75 17.38 13.23
C GLN A 720 12.88 17.28 14.50
N THR A 721 11.73 16.61 14.40
CA THR A 721 10.74 16.47 15.47
C THR A 721 10.10 15.10 15.46
N ILE A 722 9.39 14.79 16.56
CA ILE A 722 8.56 13.60 16.74
C ILE A 722 7.56 13.33 15.59
N ALA A 723 7.44 12.05 15.22
CA ALA A 723 6.92 11.60 13.94
C ALA A 723 5.41 11.63 14.02
N GLY A 724 4.83 11.28 15.18
CA GLY A 724 3.41 11.36 15.53
C GLY A 724 3.13 11.44 17.05
N PRO A 725 1.89 11.76 17.47
CA PRO A 725 1.49 11.99 18.88
C PRO A 725 1.29 10.71 19.70
N TYR A 726 1.88 9.62 19.26
CA TYR A 726 1.57 8.30 19.77
C TYR A 726 2.56 7.90 20.89
N PRO A 727 2.05 7.43 22.04
CA PRO A 727 2.90 6.93 23.11
C PRO A 727 3.54 5.59 22.73
N THR A 728 4.69 5.30 23.36
CA THR A 728 5.34 4.00 23.31
C THR A 728 4.38 2.87 23.68
N GLY A 729 4.42 1.76 22.96
CA GLY A 729 3.60 0.57 23.19
C GLY A 729 2.22 0.61 22.55
N MET A 730 1.84 1.72 21.90
CA MET A 730 0.57 1.85 21.20
C MET A 730 0.48 0.89 20.00
N LEU A 731 -0.71 0.28 19.85
CA LEU A 731 -1.10 -0.54 18.70
C LEU A 731 -2.02 0.25 17.75
N PRO A 732 -2.17 -0.17 16.48
CA PRO A 732 -2.87 0.61 15.46
C PRO A 732 -4.36 0.87 15.74
N ASN A 733 -5.05 -0.06 16.40
CA ASN A 733 -6.47 0.09 16.76
C ASN A 733 -6.73 1.32 17.63
N GLU A 734 -5.75 1.74 18.45
CA GLU A 734 -5.87 2.86 19.36
C GLU A 734 -5.95 4.22 18.67
N PHE A 735 -5.43 4.37 17.44
CA PHE A 735 -5.63 5.60 16.70
C PHE A 735 -7.01 5.64 16.03
N LEU A 736 -7.77 4.54 15.96
CA LEU A 736 -9.15 4.52 15.42
C LEU A 736 -10.24 4.59 16.51
N ALA A 737 -9.86 4.72 17.79
CA ALA A 737 -10.78 4.62 18.92
C ALA A 737 -11.77 5.79 19.08
N THR A 738 -11.57 6.92 18.38
CA THR A 738 -12.40 8.15 18.39
C THR A 738 -12.57 8.85 19.74
N ASN A 739 -12.06 8.29 20.83
CA ASN A 739 -12.30 8.73 22.20
C ASN A 739 -11.29 9.79 22.68
N LYS A 740 -10.16 9.96 21.99
CA LYS A 740 -9.14 10.94 22.34
C LYS A 740 -9.59 12.35 21.97
N ILE A 741 -9.29 13.32 22.83
CA ILE A 741 -9.66 14.73 22.63
C ILE A 741 -8.72 15.36 21.60
N ALA A 742 -9.30 16.03 20.61
CA ALA A 742 -8.56 16.85 19.63
C ALA A 742 -8.62 18.33 20.04
N SER A 743 -7.80 19.20 19.42
CA SER A 743 -7.82 20.63 19.70
C SER A 743 -8.01 21.45 18.42
N ASN A 744 -9.21 22.01 18.24
CA ASN A 744 -9.48 22.88 17.08
C ASN A 744 -8.58 24.11 17.03
N THR A 745 -8.18 24.65 18.19
CA THR A 745 -7.21 25.75 18.27
C THR A 745 -5.82 25.30 17.81
N ALA A 746 -5.38 24.09 18.18
CA ALA A 746 -4.07 23.59 17.77
C ALA A 746 -4.03 23.24 16.26
N ARG A 747 -5.12 22.74 15.69
CA ARG A 747 -5.26 22.52 14.23
C ARG A 747 -4.90 23.76 13.42
N VAL A 748 -5.36 24.94 13.87
CA VAL A 748 -5.07 26.23 13.23
C VAL A 748 -3.57 26.50 13.12
N LEU A 749 -2.76 26.06 14.08
CA LEU A 749 -1.32 26.28 14.06
C LEU A 749 -0.67 25.49 12.92
N PHE A 750 -0.96 24.20 12.81
CA PHE A 750 -0.48 23.36 11.70
C PHE A 750 -1.00 23.85 10.34
N GLU A 751 -2.28 24.18 10.24
CA GLU A 751 -2.91 24.67 9.01
C GLU A 751 -2.31 26.00 8.52
N ASN A 752 -1.91 26.87 9.45
CA ASN A 752 -1.35 28.19 9.16
C ASN A 752 0.16 28.25 9.33
N ALA A 753 0.85 27.12 9.45
CA ALA A 753 2.30 27.08 9.43
C ALA A 753 2.81 27.76 8.15
N GLY A 754 3.69 28.74 8.30
CA GLY A 754 4.26 29.50 7.19
C GLY A 754 5.42 28.76 6.52
N CYS A 755 6.08 27.88 7.26
CA CYS A 755 7.19 27.06 6.78
C CYS A 755 7.37 25.78 7.60
N PRO A 756 8.19 24.82 7.12
CA PRO A 756 8.56 23.61 7.85
C PRO A 756 8.99 23.85 9.30
N HIS A 757 9.77 24.90 9.55
CA HIS A 757 10.24 25.24 10.89
C HIS A 757 9.10 25.54 11.88
N ASP A 758 8.04 26.22 11.43
CA ASP A 758 6.86 26.48 12.28
C ASP A 758 6.23 25.15 12.73
N THR A 759 6.07 24.21 11.79
CA THR A 759 5.52 22.87 12.07
C THR A 759 6.43 22.11 13.02
N ASP A 760 7.75 22.19 12.86
CA ASP A 760 8.69 21.59 13.81
C ASP A 760 8.49 22.14 15.23
N VAL A 761 8.37 23.47 15.37
CA VAL A 761 8.08 24.08 16.68
C VAL A 761 6.77 23.56 17.27
N TYR A 762 5.71 23.43 16.46
CA TYR A 762 4.41 22.94 16.92
C TYR A 762 4.43 21.45 17.28
N ALA A 763 5.05 20.61 16.45
CA ALA A 763 5.24 19.20 16.75
C ALA A 763 6.06 19.05 18.04
N LYS A 764 7.13 19.82 18.21
CA LYS A 764 7.92 19.81 19.45
C LYS A 764 7.07 20.16 20.67
N ALA A 765 6.20 21.17 20.56
CA ALA A 765 5.34 21.62 21.65
C ALA A 765 4.23 20.63 22.04
N PHE A 766 3.54 20.03 21.06
CA PHE A 766 2.32 19.26 21.31
C PHE A 766 2.55 17.75 21.42
N VAL A 767 3.66 17.24 20.87
CA VAL A 767 3.80 15.83 20.54
C VAL A 767 4.95 15.15 21.34
N THR A 768 5.96 15.86 21.85
CA THR A 768 7.25 15.30 22.32
C THR A 768 7.24 14.44 23.59
N HIS A 769 6.11 14.25 24.26
CA HIS A 769 5.96 13.40 25.46
C HIS A 769 6.97 13.69 26.61
N THR A 770 7.69 14.83 26.59
CA THR A 770 8.64 15.25 27.63
C THR A 770 8.76 16.78 27.69
N TYR A 771 8.88 17.32 28.91
CA TYR A 771 8.97 18.75 29.20
C TYR A 771 10.36 19.11 29.75
N SER A 772 11.05 20.10 29.17
CA SER A 772 12.02 20.92 29.91
C SER A 772 12.24 22.30 29.23
N GLY A 773 11.85 23.39 29.87
CA GLY A 773 12.33 24.74 29.52
C GLY A 773 11.28 25.86 29.51
N ASP A 774 11.77 27.11 29.58
CA ASP A 774 11.01 28.36 29.79
C ASP A 774 10.42 29.00 28.50
N LYS A 775 10.46 28.32 27.34
CA LYS A 775 9.84 28.83 26.09
C LYS A 775 8.38 28.39 25.99
N ASP A 776 7.61 28.75 27.01
CA ASP A 776 6.22 28.35 27.18
C ASP A 776 5.29 29.35 26.46
N PHE A 777 4.73 28.97 25.32
CA PHE A 777 3.64 29.72 24.67
C PHE A 777 2.29 29.58 25.43
N GLY A 778 2.33 29.33 26.74
CA GLY A 778 1.16 29.03 27.59
C GLY A 778 0.60 27.61 27.42
N GLN A 779 1.46 26.63 27.14
CA GLN A 779 1.19 25.32 26.54
C GLN A 779 1.22 24.11 27.49
N GLY A 780 1.41 24.29 28.80
CA GLY A 780 1.18 23.22 29.79
C GLY A 780 -0.23 22.58 29.75
N LYS A 781 -1.17 23.16 28.97
CA LYS A 781 -2.52 22.61 28.71
C LYS A 781 -2.60 21.61 27.55
N PHE A 782 -1.57 21.49 26.72
CA PHE A 782 -1.59 20.67 25.50
C PHE A 782 -0.63 19.47 25.55
N GLU A 783 0.03 19.25 26.69
CA GLU A 783 0.84 18.07 26.94
C GLU A 783 0.02 16.78 26.73
N GLY A 784 0.53 15.87 25.89
CA GLY A 784 -0.14 14.60 25.58
C GLY A 784 -1.42 14.71 24.74
N THR A 785 -1.69 15.87 24.13
CA THR A 785 -2.84 16.05 23.23
C THR A 785 -2.48 15.61 21.81
N ASN A 786 -3.38 14.89 21.12
CA ASN A 786 -3.30 14.67 19.67
C ASN A 786 -3.94 15.89 18.96
N PRO A 787 -3.16 16.88 18.47
CA PRO A 787 -3.72 18.19 18.15
C PRO A 787 -4.64 18.15 16.92
N LEU A 788 -4.34 17.31 15.92
CA LEU A 788 -5.23 17.09 14.78
C LEU A 788 -6.32 16.06 15.09
N GLY A 789 -6.11 15.20 16.09
CA GLY A 789 -7.04 14.15 16.50
C GLY A 789 -6.80 12.82 15.77
N ASP A 790 -7.65 11.84 16.05
CA ASP A 790 -7.64 10.52 15.43
C ASP A 790 -8.16 10.60 13.97
N PRO A 791 -7.82 9.65 13.05
CA PRO A 791 -8.24 9.66 11.65
C PRO A 791 -9.72 9.97 11.42
N ILE A 792 -10.61 9.34 12.18
CA ILE A 792 -12.07 9.53 12.05
C ILE A 792 -12.48 10.95 12.48
N VAL A 793 -11.95 11.44 13.60
CA VAL A 793 -12.26 12.77 14.15
C VAL A 793 -11.70 13.87 13.27
N PHE A 794 -10.50 13.67 12.73
CA PHE A 794 -9.88 14.62 11.80
C PHE A 794 -10.56 14.60 10.44
N SER A 795 -10.96 13.43 9.92
CA SER A 795 -11.76 13.32 8.69
C SER A 795 -13.08 14.07 8.79
N SER A 796 -13.81 13.94 9.92
CA SER A 796 -15.04 14.72 10.15
C SER A 796 -14.77 16.22 10.06
N TYR A 797 -13.72 16.69 10.73
CA TYR A 797 -13.32 18.10 10.69
C TYR A 797 -12.94 18.56 9.27
N LEU A 798 -12.13 17.78 8.55
CA LEU A 798 -11.74 18.10 7.17
C LEU A 798 -12.93 18.08 6.22
N ILE A 799 -13.90 17.17 6.38
CA ILE A 799 -15.16 17.21 5.62
C ILE A 799 -15.86 18.56 5.84
N GLY A 800 -15.95 19.01 7.09
CA GLY A 800 -16.48 20.33 7.42
C GLY A 800 -15.72 21.46 6.73
N GLN A 801 -14.38 21.47 6.83
CA GLN A 801 -13.55 22.53 6.26
C GLN A 801 -13.56 22.52 4.72
N ILE A 802 -13.26 21.39 4.09
CA ILE A 802 -13.13 21.26 2.64
C ILE A 802 -14.48 21.46 1.96
N ALA A 803 -15.56 20.91 2.51
CA ALA A 803 -16.87 21.05 1.90
C ALA A 803 -17.54 22.41 2.22
N ASN A 804 -17.30 23.00 3.39
CA ASN A 804 -18.10 24.14 3.87
C ASN A 804 -17.30 25.39 4.26
N ASN A 805 -15.97 25.42 4.13
CA ASN A 805 -15.16 26.63 4.30
C ASN A 805 -14.50 27.03 2.97
N PRO A 806 -15.07 28.00 2.23
CA PRO A 806 -14.49 28.48 0.97
C PRO A 806 -13.08 29.05 1.10
N ARG A 807 -12.60 29.34 2.32
CA ARG A 807 -11.26 29.88 2.59
C ARG A 807 -10.23 28.81 2.95
N PHE A 808 -10.64 27.55 3.12
CA PHE A 808 -9.73 26.46 3.47
C PHE A 808 -8.83 26.12 2.27
N LEU A 809 -7.52 26.25 2.46
CA LEU A 809 -6.50 26.02 1.43
C LEU A 809 -5.31 25.20 1.98
N SER A 810 -5.42 24.67 3.19
CA SER A 810 -4.35 23.88 3.79
C SER A 810 -4.25 22.54 3.07
N ASN A 811 -3.06 22.22 2.57
CA ASN A 811 -2.76 20.97 1.90
C ASN A 811 -1.72 20.23 2.73
N PHE A 812 -2.11 19.09 3.29
CA PHE A 812 -1.22 18.26 4.08
C PHE A 812 -0.44 17.30 3.18
N ASN A 813 0.81 17.03 3.53
CA ASN A 813 1.58 15.97 2.93
C ASN A 813 1.03 14.63 3.43
N LEU A 814 0.52 13.79 2.52
CA LEU A 814 -0.19 12.57 2.91
C LEU A 814 0.77 11.53 3.47
N ASP A 815 1.95 11.34 2.88
CA ASP A 815 2.98 10.39 3.34
C ASP A 815 3.66 10.75 4.67
N ALA A 816 3.28 11.88 5.27
CA ALA A 816 3.90 12.46 6.47
C ALA A 816 5.44 12.50 6.37
N ASP A 817 5.94 12.82 5.19
CA ASP A 817 7.33 12.63 4.76
C ASP A 817 8.38 13.38 5.63
N ARG A 818 7.92 14.35 6.41
CA ARG A 818 8.72 15.15 7.33
C ARG A 818 8.23 15.06 8.78
N GLY A 819 7.25 14.20 9.04
CA GLY A 819 6.59 14.02 10.32
C GLY A 819 5.15 14.52 10.33
N TYR A 820 4.58 14.56 11.53
CA TYR A 820 3.17 14.82 11.78
C TYR A 820 2.74 16.24 11.42
N GLY A 821 1.61 16.36 10.71
CA GLY A 821 0.93 17.63 10.45
C GLY A 821 1.64 18.56 9.47
N TYR A 822 2.67 18.06 8.78
CA TYR A 822 3.35 18.81 7.73
C TYR A 822 2.41 19.15 6.57
N LEU A 823 2.48 20.40 6.14
CA LEU A 823 1.88 20.82 4.88
C LEU A 823 2.72 20.30 3.71
N CYS A 824 2.11 20.24 2.52
CA CYS A 824 2.81 20.01 1.26
C CYS A 824 4.02 20.96 1.17
N TRP A 825 5.19 20.41 0.88
CA TRP A 825 6.46 21.14 0.86
C TRP A 825 7.24 20.88 -0.42
N ASP A 826 8.16 21.76 -0.79
CA ASP A 826 9.13 21.53 -1.86
C ASP A 826 10.54 21.92 -1.39
N TRP A 827 11.53 21.46 -2.15
CA TRP A 827 12.88 22.01 -2.10
C TRP A 827 12.85 23.49 -2.46
N GLN A 828 13.64 24.31 -1.77
CA GLN A 828 13.94 25.65 -2.27
C GLN A 828 14.82 25.49 -3.51
N ARG A 829 14.37 26.05 -4.63
CA ARG A 829 15.00 25.91 -5.94
C ARG A 829 15.64 27.23 -6.37
N GLY A 830 16.80 27.15 -7.00
CA GLY A 830 17.59 28.32 -7.40
C GLY A 830 17.99 28.32 -8.86
N PRO A 831 18.37 29.49 -9.42
CA PRO A 831 18.91 29.57 -10.76
C PRO A 831 20.21 28.76 -10.86
N LYS A 832 20.36 28.01 -11.94
CA LYS A 832 21.60 27.27 -12.23
C LYS A 832 22.82 28.21 -12.23
N PRO A 833 23.98 27.72 -11.75
CA PRO A 833 25.27 28.35 -12.04
C PRO A 833 25.50 28.52 -13.55
N LYS A 834 26.11 29.65 -13.92
CA LYS A 834 26.18 30.14 -15.31
C LYS A 834 26.87 29.18 -16.29
N ASP A 835 27.68 28.27 -15.77
CA ASP A 835 28.57 27.34 -16.47
C ASP A 835 28.02 25.90 -16.57
N GLN A 836 26.81 25.63 -16.09
CA GLN A 836 26.22 24.28 -16.13
C GLN A 836 24.91 24.22 -16.94
N SER A 837 24.64 23.08 -17.58
CA SER A 837 23.33 22.78 -18.20
C SER A 837 22.26 22.65 -17.11
N ALA A 838 20.99 22.95 -17.44
CA ALA A 838 19.90 22.63 -16.53
C ALA A 838 19.88 21.10 -16.30
N PRO A 839 19.62 20.64 -15.05
CA PRO A 839 19.38 19.23 -14.82
C PRO A 839 18.10 18.82 -15.56
N THR A 840 18.05 17.58 -16.02
CA THR A 840 16.86 17.00 -16.64
C THR A 840 16.30 15.90 -15.77
N ASP A 841 14.97 15.77 -15.75
CA ASP A 841 14.36 14.55 -15.24
C ASP A 841 14.76 13.35 -16.14
N GLY A 842 14.55 12.12 -15.69
CA GLY A 842 14.90 10.92 -16.47
C GLY A 842 14.24 10.85 -17.88
N ARG A 843 13.30 11.75 -18.18
CA ARG A 843 12.61 11.90 -19.47
C ARG A 843 13.16 13.01 -20.36
N GLY A 844 14.07 13.84 -19.84
CA GLY A 844 14.71 14.93 -20.59
C GLY A 844 14.06 16.29 -20.39
N ASN A 845 13.10 16.44 -19.47
CA ASN A 845 12.51 17.74 -19.15
C ASN A 845 13.46 18.52 -18.23
N GLU A 846 13.75 19.77 -18.57
CA GLU A 846 14.59 20.63 -17.74
C GLU A 846 13.84 21.12 -16.49
N PHE A 847 14.53 21.21 -15.35
CA PHE A 847 13.97 21.74 -14.11
C PHE A 847 14.94 22.62 -13.32
N PHE A 848 14.42 23.39 -12.36
CA PHE A 848 15.25 24.18 -11.45
C PHE A 848 15.85 23.32 -10.33
N PRO A 849 17.19 23.30 -10.18
CA PRO A 849 17.83 22.48 -9.15
C PRO A 849 17.47 22.98 -7.74
N PRO A 850 17.35 22.06 -6.76
CA PRO A 850 17.40 22.40 -5.34
C PRO A 850 18.65 23.21 -5.02
N LEU A 851 18.54 24.17 -4.10
CA LEU A 851 19.68 24.91 -3.55
C LEU A 851 20.62 23.98 -2.79
N THR A 852 20.04 23.02 -2.05
CA THR A 852 20.75 21.90 -1.42
C THR A 852 20.15 20.59 -1.92
N TRP A 853 20.98 19.72 -2.52
CA TRP A 853 20.52 18.43 -3.03
C TRP A 853 20.29 17.41 -1.90
N PRO A 854 19.20 16.63 -1.97
CA PRO A 854 18.85 15.61 -0.97
C PRO A 854 19.67 14.30 -1.04
N GLU A 855 19.57 13.50 0.04
CA GLU A 855 20.13 12.16 0.21
C GLU A 855 19.50 11.15 -0.78
N GLY A 856 20.00 11.16 -2.01
CA GLY A 856 19.49 10.35 -3.12
C GLY A 856 19.76 10.92 -4.50
N SER A 857 20.25 12.16 -4.62
CA SER A 857 20.58 12.74 -5.93
C SER A 857 21.72 12.01 -6.65
N GLU A 858 21.59 11.85 -7.97
CA GLU A 858 22.52 11.02 -8.76
C GLU A 858 23.82 11.76 -9.15
N GLU A 859 23.84 13.09 -9.20
CA GLU A 859 24.93 13.85 -9.84
C GLU A 859 26.13 14.24 -8.94
N PHE A 860 27.33 13.98 -9.45
CA PHE A 860 28.64 14.41 -8.91
C PHE A 860 28.97 15.90 -9.14
N LYS A 861 28.10 16.67 -9.78
CA LYS A 861 28.41 18.04 -10.26
C LYS A 861 28.12 19.15 -9.27
N TRP A 862 27.44 18.85 -8.17
CA TRP A 862 27.01 19.83 -7.18
C TRP A 862 27.55 19.44 -5.80
N PRO A 863 28.19 20.38 -5.08
CA PRO A 863 28.83 20.06 -3.80
C PRO A 863 27.76 19.65 -2.79
N TRP A 864 27.84 18.40 -2.36
CA TRP A 864 27.19 17.96 -1.14
C TRP A 864 27.73 18.80 0.03
N PRO A 865 26.91 19.11 1.05
CA PRO A 865 27.50 19.51 2.32
C PRO A 865 28.50 18.42 2.74
N PRO A 866 29.70 18.79 3.22
CA PRO A 866 30.69 17.79 3.63
C PRO A 866 30.03 16.84 4.62
N VAL A 867 30.13 15.54 4.35
CA VAL A 867 29.74 14.50 5.31
C VAL A 867 30.69 14.63 6.48
N GLU A 868 30.31 15.39 7.51
CA GLU A 868 31.10 15.45 8.73
C GLU A 868 31.10 14.05 9.35
N ALA A 869 32.30 13.50 9.52
CA ALA A 869 32.47 12.22 10.19
C ALA A 869 31.91 12.34 11.61
N TYR A 870 31.08 11.38 12.01
CA TYR A 870 30.51 11.29 13.35
C TYR A 870 31.60 11.39 14.43
N ASP A 871 31.56 12.47 15.23
CA ASP A 871 32.33 12.61 16.46
C ASP A 871 31.44 12.25 17.65
N VAL A 872 31.69 11.08 18.25
CA VAL A 872 31.00 10.59 19.47
C VAL A 872 31.12 11.54 20.67
N ASN A 873 32.05 12.50 20.64
CA ASN A 873 32.34 13.38 21.76
C ASN A 873 31.77 14.80 21.62
N GLN A 874 31.06 15.10 20.53
CA GLN A 874 30.43 16.40 20.35
C GLN A 874 28.90 16.28 20.31
N PRO A 875 28.15 17.14 21.04
CA PRO A 875 26.72 17.28 20.81
C PRO A 875 26.53 17.72 19.34
N ARG A 876 25.69 16.98 18.61
CA ARG A 876 25.49 17.16 17.17
C ARG A 876 25.19 18.61 16.81
N ALA A 877 25.90 19.15 15.83
CA ALA A 877 25.22 19.97 14.85
C ALA A 877 24.34 19.03 14.03
N HIS A 878 23.01 19.19 14.07
CA HIS A 878 22.16 18.55 13.06
C HIS A 878 22.72 18.92 11.67
N PRO A 879 22.74 18.01 10.68
CA PRO A 879 23.12 18.39 9.32
C PRO A 879 22.33 19.64 8.93
N LYS A 880 22.98 20.59 8.23
CA LYS A 880 22.34 21.86 7.86
C LYS A 880 20.92 21.58 7.37
N PRO A 881 19.89 22.26 7.91
CA PRO A 881 18.51 22.00 7.52
C PRO A 881 18.41 22.05 6.00
N LEU A 882 17.80 21.02 5.43
CA LEU A 882 17.45 21.08 4.02
C LEU A 882 16.62 22.35 3.79
N GLU A 883 16.97 23.13 2.78
CA GLU A 883 16.27 24.36 2.47
C GLU A 883 14.91 23.99 1.85
N LEU A 884 13.89 23.96 2.69
CA LEU A 884 12.52 23.57 2.34
C LEU A 884 11.58 24.77 2.45
N TRP A 885 10.44 24.71 1.77
CA TRP A 885 9.38 25.69 1.90
C TRP A 885 8.00 25.08 1.66
N TYR A 886 6.95 25.77 2.10
CA TYR A 886 5.57 25.42 1.81
C TYR A 886 5.06 26.26 0.63
N PRO A 887 4.72 25.63 -0.53
CA PRO A 887 4.15 26.32 -1.68
C PRO A 887 3.02 27.29 -1.31
N GLY A 888 3.10 28.52 -1.84
CA GLY A 888 2.08 29.56 -1.61
C GLY A 888 2.07 30.18 -0.21
N LYS A 889 2.98 29.77 0.69
CA LYS A 889 3.10 30.29 2.06
C LYS A 889 4.39 31.10 2.21
N LYS A 890 4.42 32.00 3.20
CA LYS A 890 5.62 32.74 3.60
C LYS A 890 5.97 32.36 5.03
N CYS A 891 7.25 32.13 5.31
CA CYS A 891 7.76 32.06 6.67
C CYS A 891 7.32 33.33 7.40
N LYS A 892 6.81 33.20 8.63
CA LYS A 892 6.73 34.36 9.52
C LYS A 892 8.16 34.79 9.81
N GLU A 893 8.46 36.08 9.72
CA GLU A 893 9.74 36.57 10.24
C GLU A 893 9.78 36.19 11.72
N PRO A 894 10.88 35.61 12.24
CA PRO A 894 11.01 35.43 13.67
C PRO A 894 10.81 36.81 14.30
N GLU A 895 9.88 36.91 15.26
CA GLU A 895 9.83 38.12 16.10
C GLU A 895 11.23 38.30 16.68
N ASP A 896 11.78 39.49 16.51
CA ASP A 896 13.13 39.88 16.90
C ASP A 896 13.19 39.91 18.44
N ASP A 897 13.13 38.71 19.04
CA ASP A 897 13.29 38.47 20.45
C ASP A 897 14.79 38.59 20.71
N GLY A 898 15.23 39.84 20.88
CA GLY A 898 16.61 40.18 21.17
C GLY A 898 17.12 39.47 22.41
N ASP A 899 17.66 38.27 22.22
CA ASP A 899 18.64 37.61 23.07
C ASP A 899 19.57 36.79 22.18
N ASP A 900 20.75 37.38 21.95
CA ASP A 900 21.97 36.68 21.57
C ASP A 900 22.21 35.54 22.56
N ASP A 901 21.91 34.30 22.17
CA ASP A 901 22.61 33.13 22.69
C ASP A 901 22.72 32.06 21.58
N GLY A 902 23.71 32.28 20.73
CA GLY A 902 24.61 31.29 20.17
C GLY A 902 24.06 29.92 19.74
N GLY A 903 23.82 29.81 18.43
CA GLY A 903 24.04 28.56 17.69
C GLY A 903 22.80 27.90 17.11
N ILE A 904 22.48 28.24 15.87
CA ILE A 904 22.32 27.36 14.69
C ILE A 904 21.85 28.29 13.56
N SER A 905 22.78 28.65 12.67
CA SER A 905 22.53 29.30 11.37
C SER A 905 23.03 28.40 10.26
#